data_AF-A0A7V5VR57-F1
#
_entry.id   AF-A0A7V5VR57-F1
#
_cell.length_a   1.000
_cell.length_b   1.000
_cell.length_c   1.000
_cell.angle_alpha   90.00
_cell.angle_beta   90.00
_cell.angle_gamma   90.00
#
_symmetry.space_group_name_H-M   'P 1'
#
loop_
_entity.id
_entity.type
_entity.pdbx_description
1 polymer ?
#
loop_
_entity_poly.entity_id
_entity_poly.type
_entity_poly.pdbx_seq_one_letter_code
_entity_poly.pdbx_strand_id
1 'polypeptide(L)'
;MRPFLLSGLLSLSLAQYASIHQIEAEKYRALQHLTERQWDSVNGYVPQPNVLRSGGSCALTKQVMGYHPYWAGTAFTSYQWDLLSTVVFFAYEVDPATGSYSNPTVINTWRTTSLVTTAKANGTQVQLCAALFGGTNLTNFLTNATARRRCIDSLISLIAQRNADGINIDFEGLPGSQRNNFTNFMQQLRDTLNRRRPGAKLSVALPAVDWSNAFDLPALSNICDQLFIMGYDFYWSTAPTAGPTGLLHVGQIWGSRCNSRTIIDYLAAGAARSKLILGVPYYGFRYPTTSYTVPSSTTGSGTSRTYAQAYSEAQTYGWNWDPHSRSRYFMYQSGGQWYQTWWHDSLSLAWIYRTVNMQGIGGVGMWALSYDRPRTELWGALRDHFTDCAVIACQDTFFDMGGTHGNYFNRENWTWTLAPTGASQVQVTFHDFRLENGYDTLYIYNGPSTASPLIGAYTGTNSPGTVIGTTGVLTFRFKSDNATNDRGWLATWNCSISQQPPTTAIQDLQTWYGRDFLVSFRDTDDVGIAGRYVCVADYDGSRWSANTALGFAYEDFPGSTLPPGWTVGSGSWSISSGALFQTDESNSNTNLYFPLSQDNTTEWLYHWQMRLSGSGTNRRAGLHIFASDPTQSQRGDSYLLWFRLDNQRIEIYRITGNVLPSPQYQQPYPFAANVWYDIKATYNPTTGEIRIWIDNQLAASWTDATPLQSGGYLSLRTGNANVGYDNIRVYRSRGASFLVQVGSAGHARYESPSPAQAAVRILSQVRDVQNLWATRALAEAKIDLTPPDATLAVSGWKTQDFTQSFQESDALSGLAQRFFLPLYRDGAVWRGQSTQGFLYESFDSPSGGWQAGTGSWSSTGGYLIQSDATNTNTAYHHPVTQSTKHLYRIKARLTNTTGNRRWGFHILASDPAQSQRGDSYLIWLRYDNQDIQIYETISNTLYTRRTVPYPLATGTDYLVEVVYDEGYIGVWINDALIAEWVDETPLMGGSHISLRTNQAQVEWDFVEVWGGRDNNQVLLTVGPSAYFAEQNPAPSTAGGRLMSRVVDAVGFFSPIATADVNVDWTPPTAPATVYDGTGPGDENVTHTGTELSAHWEPASDPHSGLLEYEYAIGTAPGTTDVVGWTPVGLVTSYTRTGLTLVDGQTYYFGVRARNGAGLLGPAQWSNGITYVADPLTSSTDSGSFPTVESHRPHLYPNPASAYVVIALPDDADAVYLIDTQGRILQKLVAPDRTCRLSLEGLPAGVYRIWIPGYEALPFVKL
;
A
#
# COMPACT_ATOMS: atom_id res chain seq x y z
N MET A 1 -19.95 -38.05 68.66
CA MET A 1 -20.92 -38.70 69.57
C MET A 1 -20.64 -40.21 69.65
N ARG A 2 -21.06 -40.85 70.74
CA ARG A 2 -20.73 -42.19 71.31
C ARG A 2 -20.53 -43.38 70.33
N PRO A 3 -19.68 -44.37 70.66
CA PRO A 3 -19.51 -45.59 69.88
C PRO A 3 -20.56 -46.64 70.30
N PHE A 4 -21.25 -47.24 69.32
CA PHE A 4 -21.97 -48.49 69.52
C PHE A 4 -21.21 -49.61 68.81
N LEU A 5 -20.64 -50.50 69.62
CA LEU A 5 -20.16 -51.82 69.23
C LEU A 5 -21.36 -52.67 68.80
N LEU A 6 -21.37 -53.12 67.55
CA LEU A 6 -21.98 -54.40 67.18
C LEU A 6 -20.93 -55.21 66.40
N SER A 7 -20.23 -56.06 67.15
CA SER A 7 -19.46 -57.18 66.63
C SER A 7 -20.42 -58.26 66.12
N GLY A 8 -20.65 -58.28 64.81
CA GLY A 8 -21.26 -59.39 64.09
C GLY A 8 -20.34 -59.78 62.94
N LEU A 9 -19.68 -60.94 63.09
CA LEU A 9 -18.87 -61.58 62.05
C LEU A 9 -19.74 -61.88 60.82
N LEU A 10 -19.70 -60.98 59.84
CA LEU A 10 -19.96 -61.27 58.44
C LEU A 10 -18.78 -60.69 57.68
N SER A 11 -17.79 -61.54 57.43
CA SER A 11 -16.78 -61.31 56.39
C SER A 11 -17.50 -61.30 55.04
N LEU A 12 -18.16 -60.18 54.71
CA LEU A 12 -18.47 -59.85 53.33
C LEU A 12 -17.12 -59.60 52.68
N SER A 13 -16.60 -60.61 51.99
CA SER A 13 -15.61 -60.38 50.95
C SER A 13 -16.22 -59.36 50.00
N LEU A 14 -15.74 -58.12 50.02
CA LEU A 14 -16.03 -57.15 48.97
C LEU A 14 -15.63 -57.81 47.65
N ALA A 15 -16.62 -58.25 46.88
CA ALA A 15 -16.39 -58.81 45.56
C ALA A 15 -15.71 -57.73 44.72
N GLN A 16 -14.47 -57.98 44.34
CA GLN A 16 -13.69 -57.08 43.50
C GLN A 16 -14.22 -57.18 42.07
N TYR A 17 -14.84 -56.10 41.59
CA TYR A 17 -15.38 -56.04 40.22
C TYR A 17 -14.27 -55.67 39.24
N ALA A 18 -14.37 -56.13 37.99
CA ALA A 18 -13.42 -55.77 36.94
C ALA A 18 -13.67 -54.33 36.46
N SER A 19 -12.59 -53.55 36.32
CA SER A 19 -12.63 -52.18 35.79
C SER A 19 -12.86 -52.16 34.27
N ILE A 20 -13.20 -51.01 33.70
CA ILE A 20 -13.27 -50.88 32.24
C ILE A 20 -11.94 -51.24 31.55
N HIS A 21 -10.78 -50.88 32.12
CA HIS A 21 -9.50 -51.22 31.50
C HIS A 21 -9.30 -52.73 31.46
N GLN A 22 -9.64 -53.45 32.54
CA GLN A 22 -9.60 -54.91 32.57
C GLN A 22 -10.61 -55.53 31.59
N ILE A 23 -11.87 -55.09 31.62
CA ILE A 23 -12.95 -55.62 30.76
C ILE A 23 -12.57 -55.48 29.29
N GLU A 24 -12.07 -54.32 28.87
CA GLU A 24 -11.70 -54.07 27.48
C GLU A 24 -10.39 -54.77 27.11
N ALA A 25 -9.37 -54.78 27.99
CA ALA A 25 -8.14 -55.52 27.75
C ALA A 25 -8.42 -57.02 27.53
N GLU A 26 -9.23 -57.64 28.38
CA GLU A 26 -9.61 -59.06 28.24
C GLU A 26 -10.43 -59.31 26.96
N LYS A 27 -11.38 -58.43 26.64
CA LYS A 27 -12.17 -58.51 25.40
C LYS A 27 -11.31 -58.46 24.14
N TYR A 28 -10.34 -57.54 24.09
CA TYR A 28 -9.51 -57.32 22.91
C TYR A 28 -8.26 -58.20 22.85
N ARG A 29 -7.91 -58.91 23.94
CA ARG A 29 -6.77 -59.83 23.98
C ARG A 29 -6.86 -60.93 22.91
N ALA A 30 -8.05 -61.44 22.61
CA ALA A 30 -8.25 -62.45 21.56
C ALA A 30 -7.83 -61.96 20.15
N LEU A 31 -7.83 -60.64 19.94
CA LEU A 31 -7.50 -60.00 18.67
C LEU A 31 -6.13 -59.28 18.70
N GLN A 32 -5.31 -59.51 19.73
CA GLN A 32 -4.00 -58.87 19.90
C GLN A 32 -2.99 -59.12 18.76
N HIS A 33 -3.25 -60.09 17.89
CA HIS A 33 -2.41 -60.43 16.74
C HIS A 33 -2.60 -59.48 15.55
N LEU A 34 -3.63 -58.62 15.57
CA LEU A 34 -3.91 -57.66 14.52
C LEU A 34 -2.87 -56.53 14.48
N THR A 35 -2.45 -56.15 13.28
CA THR A 35 -1.65 -54.94 13.02
C THR A 35 -2.48 -53.67 13.27
N GLU A 36 -1.82 -52.52 13.48
CA GLU A 36 -2.49 -51.23 13.70
C GLU A 36 -3.53 -50.92 12.59
N ARG A 37 -3.22 -51.23 11.33
CA ARG A 37 -4.13 -51.01 10.20
C ARG A 37 -5.31 -51.98 10.16
N GLN A 38 -5.13 -53.21 10.64
CA GLN A 38 -6.23 -54.18 10.74
C GLN A 38 -7.21 -53.80 11.85
N TRP A 39 -6.72 -53.20 12.94
CA TRP A 39 -7.59 -52.62 13.96
C TRP A 39 -8.52 -51.55 13.40
N ASP A 40 -8.05 -50.73 12.46
CA ASP A 40 -8.89 -49.72 11.81
C ASP A 40 -10.11 -50.36 11.15
N SER A 41 -9.92 -51.48 10.46
CA SER A 41 -11.02 -52.22 9.81
C SER A 41 -12.00 -52.81 10.82
N VAL A 42 -11.50 -53.43 11.90
CA VAL A 42 -12.32 -54.00 12.98
C VAL A 42 -13.16 -52.91 13.66
N ASN A 43 -12.56 -51.73 13.80
CA ASN A 43 -13.20 -50.60 14.44
C ASN A 43 -14.07 -49.79 13.47
N GLY A 44 -14.00 -50.00 12.15
CA GLY A 44 -14.61 -49.11 11.16
C GLY A 44 -14.02 -47.69 11.19
N TYR A 45 -12.73 -47.56 11.53
CA TYR A 45 -11.98 -46.31 11.39
C TYR A 45 -11.51 -46.14 9.94
N VAL A 46 -11.78 -44.97 9.39
CA VAL A 46 -11.25 -44.52 8.10
C VAL A 46 -10.32 -43.36 8.39
N PRO A 47 -9.00 -43.49 8.12
CA PRO A 47 -8.05 -42.39 8.31
C PRO A 47 -8.55 -41.14 7.58
N GLN A 48 -8.77 -40.07 8.32
CA GLN A 48 -9.07 -38.78 7.73
C GLN A 48 -7.75 -38.14 7.30
N PRO A 49 -7.63 -37.58 6.09
CA PRO A 49 -6.43 -36.84 5.71
C PRO A 49 -6.19 -35.72 6.72
N ASN A 50 -4.98 -35.71 7.29
CA ASN A 50 -4.50 -34.82 8.35
C ASN A 50 -5.19 -33.44 8.36
N VAL A 51 -6.28 -33.33 9.10
CA VAL A 51 -6.77 -32.04 9.61
C VAL A 51 -5.94 -31.74 10.84
N LEU A 52 -4.62 -31.60 10.66
CA LEU A 52 -3.80 -30.94 11.65
C LEU A 52 -4.30 -29.49 11.62
N ARG A 53 -5.11 -29.12 12.61
CA ARG A 53 -5.31 -27.72 12.99
C ARG A 53 -3.97 -27.18 13.52
N SER A 54 -2.95 -27.08 12.67
CA SER A 54 -1.82 -26.20 12.95
C SER A 54 -2.28 -24.79 12.58
N GLY A 55 -2.65 -23.98 13.57
CA GLY A 55 -2.99 -22.59 13.25
C GLY A 55 -3.59 -21.70 14.34
N GLY A 56 -3.90 -22.19 15.54
CA GLY A 56 -4.25 -21.34 16.68
C GLY A 56 -3.14 -21.38 17.70
N SER A 57 -2.53 -20.24 18.03
CA SER A 57 -1.48 -20.10 19.05
C SER A 57 -2.01 -20.28 20.49
N CYS A 58 -2.84 -21.29 20.74
CA CYS A 58 -3.43 -21.51 22.05
C CYS A 58 -2.57 -22.46 22.87
N ALA A 59 -2.13 -22.04 24.06
CA ALA A 59 -1.40 -22.89 24.99
C ALA A 59 -2.35 -23.61 25.95
N LEU A 60 -2.02 -24.87 26.28
CA LEU A 60 -2.72 -25.60 27.34
C LEU A 60 -2.47 -24.93 28.71
N THR A 61 -3.56 -24.62 29.43
CA THR A 61 -3.52 -24.06 30.80
C THR A 61 -3.52 -25.14 31.88
N LYS A 62 -3.81 -26.39 31.50
CA LYS A 62 -3.85 -27.59 32.36
C LYS A 62 -3.29 -28.80 31.62
N GLN A 63 -2.96 -29.85 32.37
CA GLN A 63 -2.59 -31.13 31.76
C GLN A 63 -3.84 -31.80 31.16
N VAL A 64 -3.71 -32.31 29.94
CA VAL A 64 -4.69 -33.15 29.25
C VAL A 64 -4.03 -34.47 28.89
N MET A 65 -4.46 -35.57 29.52
CA MET A 65 -3.79 -36.88 29.48
C MET A 65 -4.69 -37.99 28.94
N GLY A 66 -4.47 -38.47 27.72
CA GLY A 66 -5.33 -39.46 27.07
C GLY A 66 -4.71 -40.85 26.95
N TYR A 67 -5.48 -41.89 27.25
CA TYR A 67 -5.07 -43.28 27.02
C TYR A 67 -5.33 -43.69 25.57
N HIS A 68 -4.29 -44.20 24.90
CA HIS A 68 -4.34 -44.85 23.60
C HIS A 68 -4.17 -46.35 23.79
N PRO A 69 -5.26 -47.13 23.85
CA PRO A 69 -5.16 -48.58 23.89
C PRO A 69 -4.69 -49.13 22.53
N TYR A 70 -3.94 -50.23 22.52
CA TYR A 70 -3.39 -50.80 21.29
C TYR A 70 -4.46 -51.18 20.25
N TRP A 71 -5.69 -51.44 20.70
CA TRP A 71 -6.83 -51.70 19.80
C TRP A 71 -7.39 -50.43 19.16
N ALA A 72 -6.91 -49.23 19.47
CA ALA A 72 -7.26 -48.01 18.76
C ALA A 72 -6.57 -47.89 17.38
N GLY A 73 -5.62 -48.78 17.06
CA GLY A 73 -5.00 -48.85 15.74
C GLY A 73 -4.32 -47.54 15.34
N THR A 74 -4.58 -47.09 14.11
CA THR A 74 -3.99 -45.83 13.59
C THR A 74 -4.80 -44.59 13.90
N ALA A 75 -5.79 -44.66 14.81
CA ALA A 75 -6.66 -43.53 15.14
C ALA A 75 -5.92 -42.26 15.58
N PHE A 76 -4.71 -42.40 16.12
CA PHE A 76 -3.85 -41.27 16.49
C PHE A 76 -3.48 -40.33 15.34
N THR A 77 -3.63 -40.78 14.10
CA THR A 77 -3.50 -39.93 12.91
C THR A 77 -4.53 -38.80 12.86
N SER A 78 -5.60 -38.88 13.66
CA SER A 78 -6.67 -37.88 13.75
C SER A 78 -6.71 -37.09 15.06
N TYR A 79 -5.76 -37.30 15.98
CA TYR A 79 -5.77 -36.59 17.27
C TYR A 79 -5.45 -35.10 17.11
N GLN A 80 -6.11 -34.26 17.92
CA GLN A 80 -5.77 -32.84 18.05
C GLN A 80 -4.64 -32.70 19.06
N TRP A 81 -3.41 -32.83 18.55
CA TRP A 81 -2.20 -32.92 19.38
C TRP A 81 -1.93 -31.67 20.22
N ASP A 82 -2.34 -30.50 19.73
CA ASP A 82 -2.30 -29.21 20.44
C ASP A 82 -3.14 -29.22 21.73
N LEU A 83 -4.14 -30.12 21.81
CA LEU A 83 -5.00 -30.29 22.98
C LEU A 83 -4.54 -31.43 23.91
N LEU A 84 -3.38 -32.06 23.65
CA LEU A 84 -2.85 -33.16 24.45
C LEU A 84 -1.48 -32.83 25.03
N SER A 85 -1.41 -32.84 26.36
CA SER A 85 -0.12 -32.75 27.07
C SER A 85 0.57 -34.10 27.22
N THR A 86 -0.19 -35.20 27.30
CA THR A 86 0.34 -36.55 27.50
C THR A 86 -0.55 -37.59 26.80
N VAL A 87 0.07 -38.55 26.11
CA VAL A 87 -0.57 -39.77 25.62
C VAL A 87 0.04 -40.98 26.32
N VAL A 88 -0.82 -41.87 26.79
CA VAL A 88 -0.44 -43.12 27.44
C VAL A 88 -0.73 -44.29 26.52
N PHE A 89 0.31 -45.02 26.08
CA PHE A 89 0.13 -46.24 25.31
C PHE A 89 -0.22 -47.39 26.25
N PHE A 90 -1.37 -48.02 26.03
CA PHE A 90 -1.89 -49.11 26.85
C PHE A 90 -1.84 -50.45 26.05
N ALA A 91 -1.10 -51.49 26.47
CA ALA A 91 -0.22 -51.56 27.63
C ALA A 91 0.88 -52.65 27.55
N TYR A 92 1.87 -52.52 28.42
CA TYR A 92 2.73 -53.60 28.92
C TYR A 92 1.94 -54.42 29.95
N GLU A 93 1.40 -55.55 29.53
CA GLU A 93 0.67 -56.46 30.43
C GLU A 93 1.66 -57.26 31.28
N VAL A 94 1.74 -57.00 32.59
CA VAL A 94 2.74 -57.61 33.47
C VAL A 94 2.41 -59.07 33.77
N ASP A 95 3.38 -59.97 33.59
CA ASP A 95 3.32 -61.33 34.11
C ASP A 95 3.63 -61.32 35.62
N PRO A 96 2.72 -61.74 36.50
CA PRO A 96 2.90 -61.58 37.94
C PRO A 96 3.99 -62.47 38.54
N ALA A 97 4.35 -63.59 37.88
CA ALA A 97 5.36 -64.52 38.37
C ALA A 97 6.78 -64.07 37.97
N THR A 98 6.91 -63.52 36.77
CA THR A 98 8.22 -63.20 36.17
C THR A 98 8.52 -61.71 36.09
N GLY A 99 7.51 -60.84 36.08
CA GLY A 99 7.65 -59.39 35.82
C GLY A 99 7.94 -59.04 34.36
N SER A 100 8.01 -60.04 33.47
CA SER A 100 8.05 -59.83 32.02
C SER A 100 6.69 -59.37 31.50
N TYR A 101 6.57 -59.09 30.21
CA TYR A 101 5.28 -58.83 29.56
C TYR A 101 4.65 -60.13 29.05
N SER A 102 3.35 -60.31 29.25
CA SER A 102 2.61 -61.49 28.77
C SER A 102 2.21 -61.40 27.29
N ASN A 103 2.24 -60.19 26.72
CA ASN A 103 1.78 -59.90 25.35
C ASN A 103 2.92 -59.39 24.45
N PRO A 104 3.74 -60.28 23.85
CA PRO A 104 4.87 -59.86 23.03
C PRO A 104 4.48 -59.13 21.74
N THR A 105 3.29 -59.40 21.19
CA THR A 105 2.81 -58.74 19.98
C THR A 105 2.56 -57.26 20.23
N VAL A 106 1.89 -56.91 21.34
CA VAL A 106 1.65 -55.51 21.70
C VAL A 106 2.96 -54.77 22.00
N ILE A 107 3.94 -55.44 22.63
CA ILE A 107 5.27 -54.85 22.82
C ILE A 107 6.00 -54.65 21.49
N ASN A 108 5.84 -55.54 20.51
CA ASN A 108 6.37 -55.30 19.16
C ASN A 108 5.70 -54.09 18.51
N THR A 109 4.38 -53.91 18.67
CA THR A 109 3.69 -52.68 18.25
C THR A 109 4.28 -51.45 18.95
N TRP A 110 4.53 -51.49 20.27
CA TRP A 110 5.23 -50.40 20.96
C TRP A 110 6.61 -50.10 20.36
N ARG A 111 7.34 -51.09 19.84
CA ARG A 111 8.65 -50.87 19.21
C ARG A 111 8.55 -50.18 17.85
N THR A 112 7.46 -50.39 17.12
CA THR A 112 7.35 -49.99 15.70
C THR A 112 6.33 -48.88 15.43
N THR A 113 5.36 -48.67 16.32
CA THR A 113 4.25 -47.72 16.10
C THR A 113 4.75 -46.31 15.83
N SER A 114 4.15 -45.62 14.87
CA SER A 114 4.44 -44.21 14.60
C SER A 114 3.77 -43.25 15.60
N LEU A 115 2.87 -43.74 16.48
CA LEU A 115 2.26 -42.94 17.55
C LEU A 115 3.30 -42.15 18.34
N VAL A 116 4.36 -42.83 18.81
CA VAL A 116 5.39 -42.22 19.67
C VAL A 116 6.09 -41.08 18.94
N THR A 117 6.47 -41.29 17.68
CA THR A 117 7.14 -40.28 16.87
C THR A 117 6.21 -39.11 16.54
N THR A 118 4.94 -39.38 16.22
CA THR A 118 3.94 -38.35 15.89
C THR A 118 3.62 -37.47 17.10
N ALA A 119 3.37 -38.07 18.27
CA ALA A 119 3.10 -37.33 19.50
C ALA A 119 4.25 -36.39 19.86
N LYS A 120 5.50 -36.91 19.83
CA LYS A 120 6.68 -36.11 20.14
C LYS A 120 6.93 -34.98 19.14
N ALA A 121 6.66 -35.21 17.85
CA ALA A 121 6.75 -34.17 16.82
C ALA A 121 5.78 -33.01 17.06
N ASN A 122 4.67 -33.26 17.78
CA ASN A 122 3.69 -32.24 18.16
C ASN A 122 3.84 -31.75 19.61
N GLY A 123 4.95 -32.07 20.29
CA GLY A 123 5.21 -31.60 21.66
C GLY A 123 4.41 -32.33 22.75
N THR A 124 3.67 -33.39 22.42
CA THR A 124 2.93 -34.20 23.39
C THR A 124 3.83 -35.27 24.03
N GLN A 125 3.80 -35.40 25.35
CA GLN A 125 4.58 -36.42 26.08
C GLN A 125 4.00 -37.81 25.84
N VAL A 126 4.87 -38.83 25.80
CA VAL A 126 4.45 -40.23 25.61
C VAL A 126 4.87 -41.09 26.80
N GLN A 127 3.92 -41.83 27.36
CA GLN A 127 4.17 -42.78 28.44
C GLN A 127 3.77 -44.20 28.05
N LEU A 128 4.56 -45.20 28.48
CA LEU A 128 4.18 -46.62 28.38
C LEU A 128 3.45 -47.05 29.66
N CYS A 129 2.22 -47.52 29.54
CA CYS A 129 1.48 -48.06 30.67
C CYS A 129 1.89 -49.51 30.98
N ALA A 130 2.19 -49.80 32.25
CA ALA A 130 2.29 -51.16 32.77
C ALA A 130 1.00 -51.52 33.52
N ALA A 131 0.28 -52.52 33.01
CA ALA A 131 -1.03 -52.93 33.51
C ALA A 131 -0.95 -54.28 34.21
N LEU A 132 -1.60 -54.40 35.38
CA LEU A 132 -1.77 -55.65 36.11
C LEU A 132 -3.06 -55.64 36.92
N PHE A 133 -3.90 -56.65 36.73
CA PHE A 133 -5.24 -56.72 37.33
C PHE A 133 -5.40 -57.88 38.30
N GLY A 134 -6.17 -57.63 39.36
CA GLY A 134 -6.61 -58.63 40.34
C GLY A 134 -5.66 -58.75 41.55
N GLY A 135 -6.25 -58.76 42.75
CA GLY A 135 -5.50 -58.70 44.01
C GLY A 135 -4.49 -59.83 44.21
N THR A 136 -4.78 -61.05 43.74
CA THR A 136 -3.86 -62.20 43.81
C THR A 136 -2.63 -62.00 42.93
N ASN A 137 -2.82 -61.57 41.68
CA ASN A 137 -1.73 -61.32 40.74
C ASN A 137 -0.83 -60.18 41.23
N LEU A 138 -1.45 -59.09 41.71
CA LEU A 138 -0.74 -57.97 42.31
C LEU A 138 0.09 -58.38 43.54
N THR A 139 -0.47 -59.22 44.42
CA THR A 139 0.26 -59.74 45.60
C THR A 139 1.45 -60.60 45.18
N ASN A 140 1.27 -61.50 44.22
CA ASN A 140 2.34 -62.36 43.69
C ASN A 140 3.47 -61.54 43.08
N PHE A 141 3.14 -60.51 42.31
CA PHE A 141 4.12 -59.61 41.71
C PHE A 141 4.84 -58.75 42.76
N LEU A 142 4.08 -58.06 43.60
CA LEU A 142 4.61 -57.07 44.55
C LEU A 142 5.45 -57.69 45.66
N THR A 143 5.28 -58.98 45.96
CA THR A 143 6.12 -59.70 46.94
C THR A 143 7.37 -60.32 46.30
N ASN A 144 7.42 -60.49 44.98
CA ASN A 144 8.54 -61.09 44.26
C ASN A 144 9.58 -60.04 43.80
N ALA A 145 10.69 -59.93 44.54
CA ALA A 145 11.74 -58.94 44.25
C ALA A 145 12.39 -59.09 42.87
N THR A 146 12.56 -60.32 42.38
CA THR A 146 13.13 -60.59 41.05
C THR A 146 12.17 -60.14 39.94
N ALA A 147 10.88 -60.42 40.10
CA ALA A 147 9.86 -59.97 39.16
C ALA A 147 9.77 -58.43 39.10
N ARG A 148 9.75 -57.75 40.27
CA ARG A 148 9.75 -56.29 40.32
C ARG A 148 10.95 -55.68 39.60
N ARG A 149 12.17 -56.17 39.86
CA ARG A 149 13.39 -55.68 39.21
C ARG A 149 13.36 -55.89 37.70
N ARG A 150 12.97 -57.09 37.25
CA ARG A 150 12.85 -57.40 35.81
C ARG A 150 11.84 -56.50 35.11
N CYS A 151 10.69 -56.24 35.74
CA CYS A 151 9.67 -55.34 35.22
C CYS A 151 10.23 -53.91 35.08
N ILE A 152 10.84 -53.36 36.14
CA ILE A 152 11.46 -52.02 36.12
C ILE A 152 12.51 -51.93 35.01
N ASP A 153 13.42 -52.91 34.92
CA ASP A 153 14.49 -52.90 33.93
C ASP A 153 13.94 -52.98 32.49
N SER A 154 12.91 -53.79 32.28
CA SER A 154 12.22 -53.94 31.00
C SER A 154 11.56 -52.63 30.60
N LEU A 155 10.69 -52.07 31.45
CA LEU A 155 9.98 -50.81 31.17
C LEU A 155 10.93 -49.65 30.84
N ILE A 156 11.99 -49.47 31.64
CA ILE A 156 12.98 -48.41 31.42
C ILE A 156 13.69 -48.61 30.07
N SER A 157 14.00 -49.87 29.70
CA SER A 157 14.65 -50.17 28.43
C SER A 157 13.71 -49.91 27.24
N LEU A 158 12.42 -50.23 27.38
CA LEU A 158 11.39 -49.99 26.35
C LEU A 158 11.19 -48.50 26.06
N ILE A 159 11.09 -47.67 27.10
CA ILE A 159 10.94 -46.22 26.91
C ILE A 159 12.23 -45.59 26.38
N ALA A 160 13.40 -46.09 26.78
CA ALA A 160 14.67 -45.60 26.28
C ALA A 160 14.81 -45.88 24.78
N GLN A 161 14.42 -47.07 24.32
CA GLN A 161 14.48 -47.44 22.91
C GLN A 161 13.65 -46.51 22.01
N ARG A 162 12.48 -46.08 22.47
CA ARG A 162 11.58 -45.20 21.70
C ARG A 162 11.79 -43.71 22.00
N ASN A 163 12.75 -43.39 22.87
CA ASN A 163 12.89 -42.08 23.47
C ASN A 163 11.57 -41.53 24.04
N ALA A 164 10.74 -42.40 24.64
CA ALA A 164 9.50 -41.99 25.29
C ALA A 164 9.80 -41.25 26.61
N ASP A 165 8.81 -40.48 27.07
CA ASP A 165 8.97 -39.47 28.12
C ASP A 165 8.65 -40.01 29.51
N GLY A 166 7.99 -41.17 29.64
CA GLY A 166 7.70 -41.72 30.96
C GLY A 166 7.03 -43.09 30.99
N ILE A 167 6.63 -43.48 32.20
CA ILE A 167 5.93 -44.74 32.51
C ILE A 167 4.66 -44.40 33.28
N ASN A 168 3.56 -45.06 32.92
CA ASN A 168 2.32 -45.07 33.69
C ASN A 168 2.15 -46.44 34.36
N ILE A 169 1.70 -46.49 35.61
CA ILE A 169 1.38 -47.75 36.31
C ILE A 169 -0.13 -47.83 36.52
N ASP A 170 -0.75 -48.87 35.97
CA ASP A 170 -2.18 -49.12 36.06
C ASP A 170 -2.46 -50.47 36.72
N PHE A 171 -2.37 -50.47 38.05
CA PHE A 171 -2.45 -51.67 38.87
C PHE A 171 -3.78 -51.66 39.63
N GLU A 172 -4.74 -52.45 39.16
CA GLU A 172 -6.12 -52.39 39.63
C GLU A 172 -6.53 -53.59 40.46
N GLY A 173 -7.29 -53.28 41.52
CA GLY A 173 -7.69 -54.26 42.51
C GLY A 173 -6.64 -54.53 43.60
N LEU A 174 -5.79 -53.54 43.90
CA LEU A 174 -4.75 -53.66 44.91
C LEU A 174 -5.33 -53.89 46.32
N PRO A 175 -4.94 -54.99 47.02
CA PRO A 175 -5.36 -55.21 48.40
C PRO A 175 -4.66 -54.24 49.36
N GLY A 176 -5.35 -53.78 50.40
CA GLY A 176 -4.78 -52.88 51.42
C GLY A 176 -3.53 -53.45 52.11
N SER A 177 -3.42 -54.78 52.22
CA SER A 177 -2.24 -55.46 52.76
C SER A 177 -0.96 -55.24 51.93
N GLN A 178 -1.09 -54.82 50.67
CA GLN A 178 0.04 -54.56 49.76
C GLN A 178 0.43 -53.08 49.67
N ARG A 179 -0.20 -52.17 50.43
CA ARG A 179 0.06 -50.72 50.41
C ARG A 179 1.54 -50.36 50.46
N ASN A 180 2.28 -50.94 51.41
CA ASN A 180 3.71 -50.67 51.58
C ASN A 180 4.54 -51.28 50.44
N ASN A 181 4.20 -52.49 49.97
CA ASN A 181 4.92 -53.13 48.88
C ASN A 181 4.74 -52.39 47.56
N PHE A 182 3.54 -51.88 47.28
CA PHE A 182 3.27 -51.03 46.13
C PHE A 182 4.05 -49.71 46.20
N THR A 183 4.01 -49.02 47.34
CA THR A 183 4.77 -47.78 47.54
C THR A 183 6.28 -48.00 47.36
N ASN A 184 6.81 -49.10 47.91
CA ASN A 184 8.21 -49.49 47.72
C ASN A 184 8.55 -49.81 46.25
N PHE A 185 7.65 -50.46 45.52
CA PHE A 185 7.81 -50.69 44.08
C PHE A 185 7.86 -49.37 43.31
N MET A 186 6.94 -48.44 43.59
CA MET A 186 6.90 -47.12 42.96
C MET A 186 8.18 -46.31 43.26
N GLN A 187 8.68 -46.35 44.50
CA GLN A 187 9.95 -45.72 44.87
C GLN A 187 11.14 -46.35 44.13
N GLN A 188 11.21 -47.69 44.08
CA GLN A 188 12.27 -48.40 43.35
C GLN A 188 12.26 -48.05 41.85
N LEU A 189 11.07 -47.96 41.25
CA LEU A 189 10.89 -47.54 39.87
C LEU A 189 11.38 -46.10 39.68
N ARG A 190 10.96 -45.15 40.53
CA ARG A 190 11.41 -43.75 40.49
C ARG A 190 12.92 -43.62 40.62
N ASP A 191 13.55 -44.26 41.60
CA ASP A 191 14.99 -44.17 41.83
C ASP A 191 15.78 -44.70 40.62
N THR A 192 15.31 -45.81 40.05
CA THR A 192 15.94 -46.42 38.88
C THR A 192 15.71 -45.59 37.62
N LEU A 193 14.52 -45.01 37.46
CA LEU A 193 14.17 -44.12 36.37
C LEU A 193 15.02 -42.85 36.41
N ASN A 194 15.14 -42.19 37.56
CA ASN A 194 15.99 -41.01 37.74
C ASN A 194 17.47 -41.29 37.41
N ARG A 195 17.96 -42.51 37.72
CA ARG A 195 19.34 -42.91 37.43
C ARG A 195 19.57 -43.21 35.95
N ARG A 196 18.64 -43.91 35.30
CA ARG A 196 18.83 -44.45 33.93
C ARG A 196 18.23 -43.57 32.83
N ARG A 197 17.23 -42.75 33.16
CA ARG A 197 16.52 -41.81 32.28
C ARG A 197 16.14 -40.54 33.07
N PRO A 198 17.11 -39.69 33.47
CA PRO A 198 16.83 -38.45 34.17
C PRO A 198 15.79 -37.59 33.44
N GLY A 199 14.84 -37.02 34.19
CA GLY A 199 13.75 -36.21 33.63
C GLY A 199 12.53 -36.99 33.13
N ALA A 200 12.61 -38.33 33.03
CA ALA A 200 11.45 -39.14 32.66
C ALA A 200 10.34 -39.11 33.72
N LYS A 201 9.10 -39.06 33.24
CA LYS A 201 7.88 -38.93 34.02
C LYS A 201 7.40 -40.28 34.57
N LEU A 202 6.84 -40.25 35.77
CA LEU A 202 6.16 -41.39 36.37
C LEU A 202 4.74 -40.99 36.75
N SER A 203 3.76 -41.74 36.27
CA SER A 203 2.36 -41.56 36.62
C SER A 203 1.74 -42.86 37.13
N VAL A 204 0.63 -42.75 37.85
CA VAL A 204 -0.11 -43.88 38.39
C VAL A 204 -1.60 -43.66 38.21
N ALA A 205 -2.31 -44.70 37.75
CA ALA A 205 -3.76 -44.74 37.73
C ALA A 205 -4.29 -45.22 39.10
N LEU A 206 -5.30 -44.52 39.59
CA LEU A 206 -5.88 -44.67 40.93
C LEU A 206 -7.40 -44.84 40.80
N PRO A 207 -8.06 -45.64 41.66
CA PRO A 207 -9.50 -45.88 41.56
C PRO A 207 -10.32 -44.61 41.83
N ALA A 208 -11.55 -44.53 41.31
CA ALA A 208 -12.50 -43.46 41.67
C ALA A 208 -12.66 -43.31 43.21
N VAL A 209 -12.58 -44.44 43.93
CA VAL A 209 -12.59 -44.50 45.40
C VAL A 209 -11.65 -45.61 45.87
N ASP A 210 -10.68 -45.28 46.73
CA ASP A 210 -9.78 -46.25 47.36
C ASP A 210 -10.42 -46.93 48.59
N TRP A 211 -11.36 -47.85 48.34
CA TRP A 211 -12.05 -48.58 49.40
C TRP A 211 -11.14 -49.50 50.24
N SER A 212 -10.04 -49.98 49.65
CA SER A 212 -9.09 -50.88 50.31
C SER A 212 -8.00 -50.14 51.09
N ASN A 213 -7.96 -48.81 51.03
CA ASN A 213 -6.90 -47.98 51.58
C ASN A 213 -5.50 -48.45 51.11
N ALA A 214 -5.40 -48.88 49.85
CA ALA A 214 -4.23 -49.53 49.31
C ALA A 214 -3.16 -48.55 48.80
N PHE A 215 -3.48 -47.25 48.65
CA PHE A 215 -2.57 -46.28 48.05
C PHE A 215 -2.07 -45.24 49.07
N ASP A 216 -0.75 -45.14 49.24
CA ASP A 216 -0.14 -44.12 50.09
C ASP A 216 -0.01 -42.78 49.36
N LEU A 217 -1.09 -41.99 49.38
CA LEU A 217 -1.16 -40.75 48.59
C LEU A 217 -0.10 -39.69 48.94
N PRO A 218 0.29 -39.46 50.21
CA PRO A 218 1.43 -38.58 50.52
C PRO A 218 2.73 -39.08 49.90
N ALA A 219 3.04 -40.37 50.00
CA ALA A 219 4.25 -40.94 49.40
C ALA A 219 4.19 -40.91 47.86
N LEU A 220 3.08 -41.34 47.27
CA LEU A 220 2.87 -41.35 45.82
C LEU A 220 2.90 -39.94 45.24
N SER A 221 2.42 -38.93 45.97
CA SER A 221 2.53 -37.52 45.57
C SER A 221 3.98 -37.05 45.48
N ASN A 222 4.89 -37.59 46.28
CA ASN A 222 6.31 -37.29 46.20
C ASN A 222 7.00 -38.08 45.08
N ILE A 223 6.56 -39.31 44.83
CA ILE A 223 7.17 -40.23 43.86
C ILE A 223 6.76 -39.91 42.41
N CYS A 224 5.48 -39.64 42.18
CA CYS A 224 4.90 -39.48 40.85
C CYS A 224 4.88 -38.00 40.40
N ASP A 225 4.94 -37.79 39.09
CA ASP A 225 4.67 -36.50 38.45
C ASP A 225 3.17 -36.25 38.26
N GLN A 226 2.41 -37.33 38.03
CA GLN A 226 0.97 -37.29 37.75
C GLN A 226 0.24 -38.40 38.53
N LEU A 227 -0.92 -38.06 39.10
CA LEU A 227 -1.83 -38.95 39.81
C LEU A 227 -3.15 -38.98 39.04
N PHE A 228 -3.35 -39.98 38.19
CA PHE A 228 -4.54 -40.12 37.36
C PHE A 228 -5.62 -40.85 38.13
N ILE A 229 -6.71 -40.17 38.47
CA ILE A 229 -7.86 -40.80 39.10
C ILE A 229 -8.77 -41.29 37.97
N MET A 230 -9.10 -42.58 37.96
CA MET A 230 -10.14 -43.15 37.11
C MET A 230 -11.51 -42.67 37.60
N GLY A 231 -11.87 -41.42 37.30
CA GLY A 231 -13.10 -40.73 37.72
C GLY A 231 -14.35 -41.22 36.99
N TYR A 232 -14.48 -42.53 36.83
CA TYR A 232 -15.53 -43.22 36.12
C TYR A 232 -15.81 -44.56 36.80
N ASP A 233 -16.78 -45.31 36.25
CA ASP A 233 -17.27 -46.58 36.80
C ASP A 233 -17.87 -46.46 38.22
N PHE A 234 -18.46 -45.31 38.56
CA PHE A 234 -19.29 -45.19 39.78
C PHE A 234 -20.47 -46.17 39.75
N TYR A 235 -21.00 -46.41 38.54
CA TYR A 235 -21.87 -47.53 38.20
C TYR A 235 -21.14 -48.38 37.16
N TRP A 236 -20.60 -49.51 37.61
CA TRP A 236 -19.78 -50.44 36.82
C TRP A 236 -20.61 -51.52 36.13
N SER A 237 -19.99 -52.33 35.27
CA SER A 237 -20.68 -53.32 34.42
C SER A 237 -21.61 -54.30 35.16
N THR A 238 -21.32 -54.69 36.39
CA THR A 238 -22.14 -55.61 37.20
C THR A 238 -22.88 -54.90 38.34
N ALA A 239 -23.01 -53.58 38.27
CA ALA A 239 -23.77 -52.80 39.24
C ALA A 239 -25.22 -53.31 39.28
N PRO A 240 -25.82 -53.48 40.47
CA PRO A 240 -27.19 -54.02 40.61
C PRO A 240 -28.27 -53.05 40.08
N THR A 241 -27.89 -51.83 39.71
CA THR A 241 -28.77 -50.77 39.22
C THR A 241 -28.08 -50.08 38.06
N ALA A 242 -28.80 -49.86 36.96
CA ALA A 242 -28.29 -49.12 35.81
C ALA A 242 -28.10 -47.64 36.18
N GLY A 243 -26.97 -47.06 35.79
CA GLY A 243 -26.65 -45.69 36.17
C GLY A 243 -25.47 -45.09 35.40
N PRO A 244 -25.17 -43.81 35.70
CA PRO A 244 -24.17 -43.02 35.00
C PRO A 244 -22.74 -43.51 35.28
N THR A 245 -21.92 -43.60 34.23
CA THR A 245 -20.52 -44.04 34.33
C THR A 245 -19.66 -43.01 35.07
N GLY A 246 -19.76 -41.73 34.71
CA GLY A 246 -19.21 -40.61 35.46
C GLY A 246 -20.34 -39.89 36.20
N LEU A 247 -20.14 -39.56 37.47
CA LEU A 247 -21.15 -38.88 38.27
C LEU A 247 -20.58 -37.56 38.75
N LEU A 248 -21.12 -36.42 38.30
CA LEU A 248 -20.56 -35.12 38.69
C LEU A 248 -20.91 -34.75 40.14
N HIS A 249 -22.19 -34.90 40.51
CA HIS A 249 -22.72 -34.54 41.83
C HIS A 249 -23.46 -35.72 42.46
N VAL A 250 -23.48 -35.76 43.79
CA VAL A 250 -24.37 -36.67 44.54
C VAL A 250 -25.77 -36.07 44.62
N GLY A 251 -26.79 -36.90 44.76
CA GLY A 251 -28.17 -36.43 44.89
C GLY A 251 -29.04 -37.45 45.60
N GLN A 252 -30.36 -37.24 45.57
CA GLN A 252 -31.31 -38.19 46.17
C GLN A 252 -31.40 -39.52 45.39
N ILE A 253 -31.10 -39.50 44.09
CA ILE A 253 -31.25 -40.65 43.18
C ILE A 253 -29.98 -41.50 43.10
N TRP A 254 -28.81 -40.86 43.06
CA TRP A 254 -27.52 -41.50 42.83
C TRP A 254 -26.69 -41.59 44.12
N GLY A 255 -25.76 -42.55 44.17
CA GLY A 255 -24.98 -42.87 45.36
C GLY A 255 -24.14 -41.72 45.93
N SER A 256 -23.48 -41.98 47.06
CA SER A 256 -22.75 -40.96 47.84
C SER A 256 -21.37 -40.57 47.30
N ARG A 257 -20.95 -41.10 46.14
CA ARG A 257 -19.62 -40.90 45.55
C ARG A 257 -19.75 -40.35 44.13
N CYS A 258 -19.02 -39.28 43.84
CA CYS A 258 -19.04 -38.57 42.56
C CYS A 258 -17.66 -37.96 42.28
N ASN A 259 -17.39 -37.51 41.05
CA ASN A 259 -16.14 -36.87 40.63
C ASN A 259 -15.72 -35.73 41.56
N SER A 260 -16.66 -34.82 41.88
CA SER A 260 -16.37 -33.64 42.72
C SER A 260 -15.90 -34.06 44.12
N ARG A 261 -16.57 -35.06 44.72
CA ARG A 261 -16.21 -35.61 46.03
C ARG A 261 -14.91 -36.40 46.00
N THR A 262 -14.70 -37.20 44.96
CA THR A 262 -13.48 -37.99 44.78
C THR A 262 -12.25 -37.09 44.81
N ILE A 263 -12.27 -35.95 44.12
CA ILE A 263 -11.14 -35.01 44.17
C ILE A 263 -10.89 -34.54 45.61
N ILE A 264 -11.94 -34.16 46.33
CA ILE A 264 -11.84 -33.68 47.72
C ILE A 264 -11.26 -34.77 48.63
N ASP A 265 -11.73 -36.01 48.49
CA ASP A 265 -11.24 -37.16 49.28
C ASP A 265 -9.75 -37.42 49.04
N TYR A 266 -9.29 -37.37 47.79
CA TYR A 266 -7.86 -37.54 47.45
C TYR A 266 -6.99 -36.40 47.98
N LEU A 267 -7.46 -35.15 47.86
CA LEU A 267 -6.76 -33.99 48.43
C LEU A 267 -6.66 -34.09 49.96
N ALA A 268 -7.75 -34.50 50.63
CA ALA A 268 -7.79 -34.70 52.08
C ALA A 268 -6.88 -35.85 52.53
N ALA A 269 -6.72 -36.89 51.71
CA ALA A 269 -5.82 -38.00 51.95
C ALA A 269 -4.34 -37.69 51.59
N GLY A 270 -4.03 -36.46 51.15
CA GLY A 270 -2.66 -35.96 50.96
C GLY A 270 -2.15 -35.95 49.52
N ALA A 271 -3.04 -36.05 48.53
CA ALA A 271 -2.66 -35.89 47.12
C ALA A 271 -2.22 -34.44 46.82
N ALA A 272 -1.10 -34.28 46.11
CA ALA A 272 -0.68 -32.97 45.63
C ALA A 272 -1.64 -32.43 44.55
N ARG A 273 -2.31 -31.30 44.85
CA ARG A 273 -3.34 -30.69 43.97
C ARG A 273 -2.87 -30.51 42.52
N SER A 274 -1.65 -30.00 42.33
CA SER A 274 -1.07 -29.73 41.00
C SER A 274 -0.71 -30.99 40.19
N LYS A 275 -0.68 -32.17 40.82
CA LYS A 275 -0.37 -33.45 40.18
C LYS A 275 -1.60 -34.29 39.89
N LEU A 276 -2.75 -33.91 40.46
CA LEU A 276 -3.98 -34.69 40.35
C LEU A 276 -4.66 -34.45 38.99
N ILE A 277 -4.93 -35.54 38.28
CA ILE A 277 -5.58 -35.56 36.98
C ILE A 277 -6.89 -36.34 37.12
N LEU A 278 -8.02 -35.70 36.81
CA LEU A 278 -9.31 -36.39 36.83
C LEU A 278 -9.57 -37.09 35.49
N GLY A 279 -9.65 -38.41 35.50
CA GLY A 279 -10.06 -39.23 34.37
C GLY A 279 -11.57 -39.10 34.10
N VAL A 280 -11.94 -38.97 32.83
CA VAL A 280 -13.33 -38.93 32.36
C VAL A 280 -13.60 -40.06 31.36
N PRO A 281 -14.84 -40.59 31.31
CA PRO A 281 -15.19 -41.67 30.40
C PRO A 281 -15.63 -41.14 29.03
N TYR A 282 -14.93 -41.54 27.97
CA TYR A 282 -15.38 -41.40 26.58
C TYR A 282 -16.18 -42.64 26.16
N TYR A 283 -16.84 -43.27 27.13
CA TYR A 283 -17.68 -44.44 26.96
C TYR A 283 -18.83 -44.39 27.98
N GLY A 284 -19.70 -45.38 27.88
CA GLY A 284 -20.82 -45.60 28.75
C GLY A 284 -21.12 -47.09 28.88
N PHE A 285 -22.14 -47.45 29.66
CA PHE A 285 -22.63 -48.82 29.74
C PHE A 285 -24.08 -48.92 29.28
N ARG A 286 -24.36 -49.98 28.54
CA ARG A 286 -25.72 -50.46 28.24
C ARG A 286 -26.06 -51.64 29.13
N TYR A 287 -27.04 -51.45 30.01
CA TYR A 287 -27.52 -52.43 30.96
C TYR A 287 -28.85 -53.06 30.50
N PRO A 288 -29.01 -54.40 30.58
CA PRO A 288 -30.33 -55.00 30.58
C PRO A 288 -31.00 -54.71 31.94
N THR A 289 -32.23 -54.21 31.93
CA THR A 289 -32.94 -53.69 33.12
C THR A 289 -34.35 -54.28 33.25
N THR A 290 -34.91 -54.24 34.45
CA THR A 290 -36.28 -54.74 34.70
C THR A 290 -37.38 -53.84 34.08
N SER A 291 -37.10 -52.55 33.88
CA SER A 291 -38.08 -51.55 33.43
C SER A 291 -37.41 -50.35 32.75
N TYR A 292 -38.21 -49.48 32.13
CA TYR A 292 -37.75 -48.21 31.54
C TYR A 292 -37.51 -47.08 32.56
N THR A 293 -37.91 -47.27 33.82
CA THR A 293 -37.83 -46.22 34.86
C THR A 293 -36.39 -45.93 35.28
N VAL A 294 -36.10 -44.70 35.70
CA VAL A 294 -34.79 -44.34 36.24
C VAL A 294 -34.94 -44.03 37.74
N PRO A 295 -34.22 -44.73 38.63
CA PRO A 295 -33.31 -45.86 38.38
C PRO A 295 -34.06 -47.18 38.09
N SER A 296 -33.37 -48.17 37.50
CA SER A 296 -33.91 -49.55 37.33
C SER A 296 -32.86 -50.61 37.69
N SER A 297 -33.33 -51.71 38.30
CA SER A 297 -32.50 -52.86 38.62
C SER A 297 -31.99 -53.55 37.36
N THR A 298 -30.73 -53.97 37.36
CA THR A 298 -30.13 -54.71 36.24
C THR A 298 -30.53 -56.18 36.27
N THR A 299 -30.86 -56.76 35.12
CA THR A 299 -31.13 -58.22 34.98
C THR A 299 -29.90 -59.02 34.54
N GLY A 300 -28.78 -58.34 34.26
CA GLY A 300 -27.54 -58.94 33.79
C GLY A 300 -26.43 -57.90 33.70
N SER A 301 -25.26 -58.32 33.22
CA SER A 301 -24.09 -57.44 33.09
C SER A 301 -24.27 -56.42 31.97
N GLY A 302 -23.89 -55.18 32.26
CA GLY A 302 -23.79 -54.10 31.30
C GLY A 302 -22.66 -54.32 30.28
N THR A 303 -22.86 -53.79 29.08
CA THR A 303 -21.91 -53.85 27.97
C THR A 303 -21.36 -52.45 27.68
N SER A 304 -20.03 -52.31 27.60
CA SER A 304 -19.37 -51.04 27.27
C SER A 304 -19.81 -50.55 25.88
N ARG A 305 -20.05 -49.25 25.79
CA ARG A 305 -20.37 -48.49 24.57
C ARG A 305 -19.45 -47.28 24.50
N THR A 306 -18.59 -47.23 23.47
CA THR A 306 -17.81 -46.01 23.17
C THR A 306 -18.74 -44.82 22.93
N TYR A 307 -18.25 -43.59 23.10
CA TYR A 307 -19.03 -42.38 22.83
C TYR A 307 -19.68 -42.41 21.44
N ALA A 308 -18.93 -42.75 20.40
CA ALA A 308 -19.45 -42.80 19.03
C ALA A 308 -20.56 -43.86 18.86
N GLN A 309 -20.46 -45.01 19.54
CA GLN A 309 -21.51 -46.03 19.53
C GLN A 309 -22.76 -45.55 20.27
N ALA A 310 -22.60 -45.04 21.50
CA ALA A 310 -23.73 -44.55 22.28
C ALA A 310 -24.44 -43.38 21.57
N TYR A 311 -23.69 -42.43 21.01
CA TYR A 311 -24.22 -41.34 20.20
C TYR A 311 -25.00 -41.85 18.99
N SER A 312 -24.45 -42.83 18.24
CA SER A 312 -25.13 -43.39 17.06
C SER A 312 -26.41 -44.15 17.44
N GLU A 313 -26.39 -44.91 18.54
CA GLU A 313 -27.59 -45.61 19.04
C GLU A 313 -28.65 -44.59 19.51
N ALA A 314 -28.22 -43.50 20.13
CA ALA A 314 -29.10 -42.43 20.62
C ALA A 314 -29.84 -41.69 19.49
N GLN A 315 -29.25 -41.56 18.30
CA GLN A 315 -29.95 -41.02 17.12
C GLN A 315 -31.18 -41.86 16.74
N THR A 316 -31.16 -43.16 17.02
CA THR A 316 -32.26 -44.08 16.74
C THR A 316 -33.31 -44.07 17.85
N TYR A 317 -32.88 -44.06 19.11
CA TYR A 317 -33.78 -44.23 20.26
C TYR A 317 -34.19 -42.93 20.96
N GLY A 318 -33.64 -41.79 20.53
CA GLY A 318 -33.69 -40.53 21.29
C GLY A 318 -32.79 -40.60 22.53
N TRP A 319 -32.66 -39.49 23.25
CA TRP A 319 -31.92 -39.45 24.52
C TRP A 319 -32.53 -38.44 25.49
N ASN A 320 -32.20 -38.62 26.76
CA ASN A 320 -32.63 -37.82 27.88
C ASN A 320 -31.43 -37.21 28.61
N TRP A 321 -31.70 -36.20 29.43
CA TRP A 321 -30.73 -35.54 30.29
C TRP A 321 -31.11 -35.76 31.73
N ASP A 322 -30.20 -36.30 32.53
CA ASP A 322 -30.41 -36.40 33.96
C ASP A 322 -29.79 -35.18 34.68
N PRO A 323 -30.59 -34.30 35.30
CA PRO A 323 -30.09 -33.08 35.94
C PRO A 323 -29.26 -33.34 37.21
N HIS A 324 -29.37 -34.53 37.81
CA HIS A 324 -28.64 -34.92 39.01
C HIS A 324 -27.21 -35.35 38.69
N SER A 325 -27.05 -36.33 37.78
CA SER A 325 -25.74 -36.82 37.35
C SER A 325 -25.08 -35.97 36.28
N ARG A 326 -25.85 -35.10 35.62
CA ARG A 326 -25.43 -34.32 34.45
C ARG A 326 -24.96 -35.22 33.30
N SER A 327 -25.61 -36.37 33.12
CA SER A 327 -25.27 -37.37 32.11
C SER A 327 -26.40 -37.59 31.10
N ARG A 328 -26.05 -38.15 29.94
CA ARG A 328 -27.01 -38.59 28.93
C ARG A 328 -27.43 -40.03 29.17
N TYR A 329 -28.69 -40.32 28.87
CA TYR A 329 -29.16 -41.70 28.83
C TYR A 329 -30.26 -41.92 27.81
N PHE A 330 -30.40 -43.14 27.31
CA PHE A 330 -31.59 -43.58 26.57
C PHE A 330 -32.02 -44.98 27.01
N MET A 331 -33.26 -45.31 26.68
CA MET A 331 -33.88 -46.57 27.04
C MET A 331 -34.64 -47.10 25.84
N TYR A 332 -34.59 -48.40 25.64
CA TYR A 332 -35.32 -49.05 24.57
C TYR A 332 -35.66 -50.48 24.98
N GLN A 333 -36.70 -51.04 24.36
CA GLN A 333 -37.07 -52.43 24.54
C GLN A 333 -36.70 -53.22 23.29
N SER A 334 -36.08 -54.39 23.47
CA SER A 334 -35.77 -55.31 22.38
C SER A 334 -36.03 -56.73 22.83
N GLY A 335 -36.87 -57.48 22.08
CA GLY A 335 -37.24 -58.85 22.43
C GLY A 335 -37.92 -58.98 23.81
N GLY A 336 -38.66 -57.96 24.26
CA GLY A 336 -39.30 -57.92 25.58
C GLY A 336 -38.39 -57.47 26.74
N GLN A 337 -37.07 -57.45 26.55
CA GLN A 337 -36.09 -57.00 27.54
C GLN A 337 -35.87 -55.47 27.44
N TRP A 338 -35.90 -54.77 28.57
CA TRP A 338 -35.54 -53.36 28.64
C TRP A 338 -34.03 -53.18 28.69
N TYR A 339 -33.54 -52.13 28.03
CA TYR A 339 -32.15 -51.69 28.08
C TYR A 339 -32.07 -50.23 28.47
N GLN A 340 -31.09 -49.87 29.28
CA GLN A 340 -30.72 -48.50 29.58
C GLN A 340 -29.25 -48.27 29.25
N THR A 341 -28.96 -47.27 28.43
CA THR A 341 -27.59 -46.87 28.09
C THR A 341 -27.30 -45.50 28.68
N TRP A 342 -26.22 -45.39 29.45
CA TRP A 342 -25.76 -44.15 30.08
C TRP A 342 -24.39 -43.75 29.54
N TRP A 343 -24.19 -42.49 29.14
CA TRP A 343 -22.88 -41.98 28.67
C TRP A 343 -22.75 -40.45 28.84
N HIS A 344 -21.56 -39.92 28.52
CA HIS A 344 -21.25 -38.50 28.55
C HIS A 344 -21.12 -37.88 27.15
N ASP A 345 -21.80 -36.76 26.91
CA ASP A 345 -21.58 -35.87 25.76
C ASP A 345 -20.71 -34.65 26.11
N SER A 346 -20.42 -33.81 25.11
CA SER A 346 -19.59 -32.60 25.30
C SER A 346 -20.15 -31.66 26.36
N LEU A 347 -21.48 -31.54 26.49
CA LEU A 347 -22.11 -30.73 27.54
C LEU A 347 -21.88 -31.33 28.93
N SER A 348 -22.07 -32.63 29.11
CA SER A 348 -21.80 -33.30 30.39
C SER A 348 -20.34 -33.20 30.81
N LEU A 349 -19.42 -33.36 29.85
CA LEU A 349 -17.98 -33.26 30.11
C LEU A 349 -17.56 -31.82 30.41
N ALA A 350 -18.16 -30.81 29.76
CA ALA A 350 -17.91 -29.40 30.08
C ALA A 350 -18.16 -29.08 31.56
N TRP A 351 -19.22 -29.65 32.16
CA TRP A 351 -19.48 -29.49 33.60
C TRP A 351 -18.41 -30.16 34.48
N ILE A 352 -17.91 -31.34 34.08
CA ILE A 352 -16.79 -32.01 34.76
C ILE A 352 -15.49 -31.19 34.59
N TYR A 353 -15.23 -30.66 33.40
CA TYR A 353 -14.04 -29.85 33.09
C TYR A 353 -14.05 -28.53 33.85
N ARG A 354 -15.22 -27.88 33.99
CA ARG A 354 -15.40 -26.73 34.87
C ARG A 354 -15.05 -27.07 36.31
N THR A 355 -15.43 -28.24 36.80
CA THR A 355 -15.09 -28.71 38.16
C THR A 355 -13.58 -28.90 38.34
N VAL A 356 -12.88 -29.41 37.33
CA VAL A 356 -11.40 -29.49 37.30
C VAL A 356 -10.79 -28.09 37.47
N ASN A 357 -11.31 -27.09 36.75
CA ASN A 357 -10.85 -25.71 36.84
C ASN A 357 -11.19 -25.07 38.19
N MET A 358 -12.42 -25.22 38.67
CA MET A 358 -12.88 -24.67 39.94
C MET A 358 -12.06 -25.23 41.11
N GLN A 359 -11.89 -26.55 41.17
CA GLN A 359 -11.07 -27.20 42.19
C GLN A 359 -9.56 -26.98 41.97
N GLY A 360 -9.15 -26.38 40.84
CA GLY A 360 -7.76 -26.00 40.60
C GLY A 360 -6.79 -27.18 40.59
N ILE A 361 -7.23 -28.39 40.23
CA ILE A 361 -6.35 -29.56 40.13
C ILE A 361 -5.45 -29.46 38.89
N GLY A 362 -4.49 -30.40 38.77
CA GLY A 362 -3.46 -30.41 37.72
C GLY A 362 -3.99 -30.55 36.30
N GLY A 363 -5.15 -31.20 36.12
CA GLY A 363 -5.79 -31.32 34.82
C GLY A 363 -6.81 -32.44 34.70
N VAL A 364 -7.04 -32.86 33.47
CA VAL A 364 -8.03 -33.87 33.09
C VAL A 364 -7.38 -34.97 32.25
N GLY A 365 -7.99 -36.15 32.24
CA GLY A 365 -7.59 -37.23 31.37
C GLY A 365 -8.77 -38.07 30.92
N MET A 366 -8.58 -38.98 29.97
CA MET A 366 -9.69 -39.69 29.33
C MET A 366 -9.38 -41.16 29.06
N TRP A 367 -10.35 -42.02 29.34
CA TRP A 367 -10.45 -43.38 28.81
C TRP A 367 -11.61 -43.46 27.82
N ALA A 368 -11.40 -43.66 26.52
CA ALA A 368 -10.11 -43.63 25.85
C ALA A 368 -10.15 -42.76 24.58
N LEU A 369 -8.97 -42.29 24.18
CA LEU A 369 -8.78 -41.61 22.91
C LEU A 369 -9.29 -42.52 21.77
N SER A 370 -9.80 -41.94 20.70
CA SER A 370 -10.49 -42.58 19.56
C SER A 370 -11.92 -43.04 19.78
N TYR A 371 -12.44 -43.06 21.02
CA TYR A 371 -13.83 -43.50 21.27
C TYR A 371 -14.88 -42.51 20.75
N ASP A 372 -14.43 -41.29 20.43
CA ASP A 372 -15.18 -40.21 19.81
C ASP A 372 -15.31 -40.33 18.27
N ARG A 373 -14.36 -40.99 17.60
CA ARG A 373 -14.33 -41.17 16.14
C ARG A 373 -14.24 -39.80 15.42
N PRO A 374 -14.81 -39.53 14.22
CA PRO A 374 -14.55 -38.26 13.53
C PRO A 374 -15.24 -37.05 14.20
N ARG A 375 -15.81 -37.21 15.40
CA ARG A 375 -16.54 -36.17 16.12
C ARG A 375 -15.57 -35.24 16.81
N THR A 376 -15.82 -33.93 16.71
CA THR A 376 -14.90 -32.89 17.19
C THR A 376 -15.43 -32.15 18.42
N GLU A 377 -16.68 -32.39 18.82
CA GLU A 377 -17.32 -31.69 19.94
C GLU A 377 -16.66 -31.98 21.30
N LEU A 378 -16.11 -33.18 21.51
CA LEU A 378 -15.40 -33.50 22.76
C LEU A 378 -14.04 -32.76 22.83
N TRP A 379 -13.35 -32.61 21.70
CA TRP A 379 -12.14 -31.81 21.58
C TRP A 379 -12.43 -30.31 21.75
N GLY A 380 -13.55 -29.83 21.19
CA GLY A 380 -14.03 -28.46 21.43
C GLY A 380 -14.21 -28.18 22.91
N ALA A 381 -14.84 -29.11 23.65
CA ALA A 381 -15.00 -28.97 25.09
C ALA A 381 -13.66 -28.92 25.85
N LEU A 382 -12.64 -29.68 25.43
CA LEU A 382 -11.29 -29.59 26.01
C LEU A 382 -10.66 -28.22 25.76
N ARG A 383 -10.71 -27.73 24.51
CA ARG A 383 -10.17 -26.42 24.14
C ARG A 383 -10.80 -25.30 24.96
N ASP A 384 -12.13 -25.30 25.05
CA ASP A 384 -12.90 -24.23 25.69
C ASP A 384 -12.72 -24.20 27.22
N HIS A 385 -12.07 -25.20 27.83
CA HIS A 385 -11.82 -25.26 29.28
C HIS A 385 -10.34 -25.29 29.67
N PHE A 386 -9.45 -25.75 28.79
CA PHE A 386 -8.05 -26.01 29.14
C PHE A 386 -7.04 -25.30 28.23
N THR A 387 -7.46 -24.28 27.49
CA THR A 387 -6.56 -23.41 26.71
C THR A 387 -6.70 -21.94 27.10
N ASP A 388 -5.70 -21.13 26.76
CA ASP A 388 -5.69 -19.67 26.97
C ASP A 388 -6.55 -18.88 25.96
N CYS A 389 -7.04 -19.52 24.91
CA CYS A 389 -7.98 -18.96 23.94
C CYS A 389 -9.43 -19.41 24.19
N ALA A 390 -9.71 -20.00 25.35
CA ALA A 390 -11.05 -20.39 25.75
C ALA A 390 -12.02 -19.21 25.70
N VAL A 391 -13.14 -19.40 24.98
CA VAL A 391 -14.23 -18.44 24.94
C VAL A 391 -15.19 -18.73 26.09
N ILE A 392 -15.24 -17.83 27.08
CA ILE A 392 -16.15 -17.95 28.22
C ILE A 392 -17.41 -17.14 27.89
N ALA A 393 -18.55 -17.84 27.87
CA ALA A 393 -19.84 -17.24 27.57
C ALA A 393 -20.19 -16.11 28.54
N CYS A 394 -20.80 -15.05 27.99
CA CYS A 394 -21.25 -13.89 28.75
C CYS A 394 -22.37 -14.20 29.74
N GLN A 395 -23.05 -15.33 29.59
CA GLN A 395 -24.08 -15.80 30.52
C GLN A 395 -23.97 -17.30 30.80
N ASP A 396 -24.16 -17.71 32.05
CA ASP A 396 -24.30 -19.12 32.45
C ASP A 396 -24.74 -19.23 33.93
N THR A 397 -24.77 -20.47 34.45
CA THR A 397 -25.08 -20.84 35.83
C THR A 397 -23.85 -21.27 36.62
N PHE A 398 -23.80 -20.86 37.90
CA PHE A 398 -22.76 -21.13 38.89
C PHE A 398 -23.36 -21.77 40.15
N PHE A 399 -22.79 -22.87 40.63
CA PHE A 399 -23.17 -23.56 41.87
C PHE A 399 -21.95 -24.24 42.49
N ASP A 400 -22.08 -24.74 43.73
CA ASP A 400 -21.02 -25.45 44.46
C ASP A 400 -20.85 -26.93 44.05
N MET A 401 -19.95 -27.67 44.70
CA MET A 401 -19.63 -29.05 44.33
C MET A 401 -20.75 -30.06 44.61
N GLY A 402 -21.74 -29.71 45.43
CA GLY A 402 -22.97 -30.49 45.65
C GLY A 402 -23.99 -30.36 44.51
N GLY A 403 -23.84 -29.34 43.65
CA GLY A 403 -24.77 -29.03 42.59
C GLY A 403 -26.14 -28.57 43.09
N THR A 404 -27.10 -28.39 42.19
CA THR A 404 -28.40 -27.77 42.51
C THR A 404 -29.36 -28.65 43.33
N HIS A 405 -29.00 -29.90 43.64
CA HIS A 405 -29.87 -30.88 44.27
C HIS A 405 -29.22 -31.62 45.46
N GLY A 406 -27.97 -31.29 45.79
CA GLY A 406 -27.20 -31.89 46.87
C GLY A 406 -26.72 -30.85 47.87
N ASN A 407 -26.12 -31.31 48.96
CA ASN A 407 -25.35 -30.43 49.85
C ASN A 407 -23.91 -30.34 49.34
N TYR A 408 -23.24 -29.20 49.58
CA TYR A 408 -21.79 -29.11 49.39
C TYR A 408 -21.06 -30.12 50.29
N PHE A 409 -19.80 -30.39 50.02
CA PHE A 409 -19.00 -31.36 50.78
C PHE A 409 -18.14 -30.69 51.86
N ASN A 410 -17.86 -31.44 52.92
CA ASN A 410 -16.90 -31.03 53.93
C ASN A 410 -15.49 -31.02 53.32
N ARG A 411 -14.63 -30.13 53.82
CA ARG A 411 -13.22 -29.94 53.44
C ARG A 411 -13.02 -29.40 52.02
N GLU A 412 -14.03 -28.73 51.46
CA GLU A 412 -13.84 -27.97 50.24
C GLU A 412 -12.88 -26.82 50.46
N ASN A 413 -11.97 -26.63 49.51
CA ASN A 413 -11.06 -25.49 49.49
C ASN A 413 -10.62 -25.29 48.04
N TRP A 414 -11.24 -24.34 47.37
CA TRP A 414 -11.03 -24.11 45.95
C TRP A 414 -11.14 -22.64 45.57
N THR A 415 -10.62 -22.29 44.40
CA THR A 415 -10.61 -20.90 43.89
C THR A 415 -10.87 -20.92 42.40
N TRP A 416 -11.81 -20.11 41.94
CA TRP A 416 -12.24 -20.04 40.54
C TRP A 416 -12.36 -18.59 40.10
N THR A 417 -11.84 -18.28 38.91
CA THR A 417 -11.95 -16.95 38.30
C THR A 417 -12.93 -17.01 37.13
N LEU A 418 -13.97 -16.18 37.19
CA LEU A 418 -14.94 -15.93 36.14
C LEU A 418 -14.51 -14.69 35.34
N ALA A 419 -14.13 -14.89 34.08
CA ALA A 419 -13.70 -13.83 33.17
C ALA A 419 -14.35 -14.03 31.79
N PRO A 420 -15.62 -13.66 31.60
CA PRO A 420 -16.29 -13.79 30.31
C PRO A 420 -15.52 -13.04 29.22
N THR A 421 -15.42 -13.63 28.03
CA THR A 421 -14.58 -13.09 26.96
C THR A 421 -15.11 -11.73 26.51
N GLY A 422 -14.25 -10.70 26.54
CA GLY A 422 -14.59 -9.33 26.12
C GLY A 422 -15.48 -8.55 27.09
N ALA A 423 -15.72 -9.05 28.30
CA ALA A 423 -16.54 -8.36 29.30
C ALA A 423 -15.84 -7.12 29.84
N SER A 424 -16.51 -5.97 29.78
CA SER A 424 -16.14 -4.76 30.52
C SER A 424 -16.72 -4.77 31.95
N GLN A 425 -17.81 -5.52 32.15
CA GLN A 425 -18.43 -5.75 33.45
C GLN A 425 -19.04 -7.16 33.49
N VAL A 426 -19.01 -7.81 34.65
CA VAL A 426 -19.74 -9.06 34.91
C VAL A 426 -20.65 -8.89 36.11
N GLN A 427 -21.88 -9.37 36.03
CA GLN A 427 -22.85 -9.38 37.13
C GLN A 427 -23.19 -10.83 37.47
N VAL A 428 -23.14 -11.16 38.76
CA VAL A 428 -23.47 -12.49 39.29
C VAL A 428 -24.61 -12.34 40.29
N THR A 429 -25.72 -13.03 40.07
CA THR A 429 -26.90 -13.00 40.93
C THR A 429 -27.08 -14.35 41.60
N PHE A 430 -27.07 -14.37 42.93
CA PHE A 430 -27.31 -15.54 43.77
C PHE A 430 -28.81 -15.69 44.05
N HIS A 431 -29.39 -16.80 43.57
CA HIS A 431 -30.80 -17.15 43.71
C HIS A 431 -31.09 -18.00 44.96
N ASP A 432 -30.13 -18.80 45.39
CA ASP A 432 -30.14 -19.54 46.68
C ASP A 432 -28.74 -19.48 47.31
N PHE A 433 -28.68 -19.45 48.65
CA PHE A 433 -27.42 -19.39 49.40
C PHE A 433 -27.60 -19.88 50.84
N ARG A 434 -27.01 -21.04 51.17
CA ARG A 434 -27.06 -21.69 52.48
C ARG A 434 -25.75 -22.41 52.79
N LEU A 435 -25.00 -21.88 53.74
CA LEU A 435 -23.76 -22.44 54.26
C LEU A 435 -23.86 -22.67 55.78
N GLU A 436 -22.94 -23.43 56.37
CA GLU A 436 -22.80 -23.52 57.82
C GLU A 436 -22.36 -22.16 58.38
N ASN A 437 -23.19 -21.60 59.25
CA ASN A 437 -23.02 -20.26 59.77
C ASN A 437 -21.76 -20.13 60.65
N GLY A 438 -20.79 -19.33 60.20
CA GLY A 438 -19.55 -19.01 60.91
C GLY A 438 -18.38 -19.97 60.66
N TYR A 439 -18.60 -21.08 59.96
CA TYR A 439 -17.59 -22.13 59.72
C TYR A 439 -17.25 -22.27 58.24
N ASP A 440 -18.27 -22.20 57.39
CA ASP A 440 -18.11 -22.30 55.94
C ASP A 440 -18.29 -20.93 55.29
N THR A 441 -17.42 -20.60 54.33
CA THR A 441 -17.36 -19.23 53.79
C THR A 441 -17.08 -19.20 52.29
N LEU A 442 -17.93 -18.48 51.56
CA LEU A 442 -17.67 -18.03 50.18
C LEU A 442 -17.07 -16.62 50.22
N TYR A 443 -15.87 -16.46 49.68
CA TYR A 443 -15.22 -15.17 49.45
C TYR A 443 -15.36 -14.77 48.00
N ILE A 444 -15.69 -13.50 47.74
CA ILE A 444 -15.81 -12.95 46.39
C ILE A 444 -14.88 -11.74 46.25
N TYR A 445 -14.08 -11.70 45.19
CA TYR A 445 -13.09 -10.66 44.92
C TYR A 445 -13.37 -9.99 43.57
N ASN A 446 -13.18 -8.67 43.47
CA ASN A 446 -13.33 -7.88 42.24
C ASN A 446 -12.00 -7.87 41.48
N GLY A 447 -11.83 -8.77 40.51
CA GLY A 447 -10.59 -8.91 39.75
C GLY A 447 -10.13 -10.38 39.61
N PRO A 448 -8.95 -10.62 39.01
CA PRO A 448 -8.55 -11.93 38.49
C PRO A 448 -7.97 -12.90 39.53
N SER A 449 -7.81 -12.48 40.79
CA SER A 449 -7.22 -13.33 41.83
C SER A 449 -7.72 -13.02 43.24
N THR A 450 -7.33 -13.86 44.21
CA THR A 450 -7.56 -13.62 45.64
C THR A 450 -6.72 -12.47 46.24
N ALA A 451 -5.81 -11.88 45.46
CA ALA A 451 -5.11 -10.65 45.82
C ALA A 451 -5.87 -9.38 45.39
N SER A 452 -6.95 -9.53 44.61
CA SER A 452 -7.80 -8.41 44.19
C SER A 452 -8.67 -7.90 45.37
N PRO A 453 -9.28 -6.71 45.28
CA PRO A 453 -10.17 -6.20 46.32
C PRO A 453 -11.26 -7.19 46.72
N LEU A 454 -11.36 -7.51 48.02
CA LEU A 454 -12.42 -8.36 48.57
C LEU A 454 -13.76 -7.60 48.54
N ILE A 455 -14.77 -8.18 47.89
CA ILE A 455 -16.16 -7.70 47.90
C ILE A 455 -16.83 -8.11 49.21
N GLY A 456 -16.67 -9.37 49.60
CA GLY A 456 -17.26 -9.88 50.84
C GLY A 456 -16.90 -11.33 51.14
N ALA A 457 -17.17 -11.70 52.39
CA ALA A 457 -17.09 -13.06 52.92
C ALA A 457 -18.46 -13.45 53.47
N TYR A 458 -19.07 -14.48 52.89
CA TYR A 458 -20.47 -14.83 53.08
C TYR A 458 -20.60 -16.22 53.71
N THR A 459 -21.46 -16.35 54.71
CA THR A 459 -21.68 -17.55 55.52
C THR A 459 -23.15 -17.65 55.94
N GLY A 460 -23.61 -18.79 56.45
CA GLY A 460 -25.01 -18.97 56.85
C GLY A 460 -25.96 -18.79 55.66
N THR A 461 -27.08 -18.12 55.91
CA THR A 461 -28.02 -17.70 54.86
C THR A 461 -27.81 -16.25 54.41
N ASN A 462 -26.65 -15.65 54.73
CA ASN A 462 -26.32 -14.28 54.33
C ASN A 462 -25.86 -14.26 52.88
N SER A 463 -26.84 -14.25 51.96
CA SER A 463 -26.59 -14.29 50.52
C SER A 463 -25.81 -13.06 50.03
N PRO A 464 -24.87 -13.22 49.08
CA PRO A 464 -24.27 -12.09 48.37
C PRO A 464 -25.26 -11.24 47.57
N GLY A 465 -26.45 -11.77 47.27
CA GLY A 465 -27.43 -11.11 46.41
C GLY A 465 -26.90 -10.96 44.98
N THR A 466 -26.85 -9.72 44.48
CA THR A 466 -26.25 -9.41 43.17
C THR A 466 -24.89 -8.75 43.36
N VAL A 467 -23.85 -9.34 42.79
CA VAL A 467 -22.47 -8.86 42.83
C VAL A 467 -22.05 -8.38 41.44
N ILE A 468 -21.38 -7.24 41.36
CA ILE A 468 -20.88 -6.66 40.11
C ILE A 468 -19.35 -6.62 40.15
N GLY A 469 -18.71 -7.29 39.18
CA GLY A 469 -17.29 -7.17 38.88
C GLY A 469 -17.07 -6.05 37.86
N THR A 470 -16.64 -4.88 38.32
CA THR A 470 -16.48 -3.67 37.49
C THR A 470 -15.33 -3.74 36.50
N THR A 471 -14.46 -4.75 36.62
CA THR A 471 -13.34 -4.98 35.70
C THR A 471 -13.64 -6.10 34.70
N GLY A 472 -14.89 -6.54 34.59
CA GLY A 472 -15.28 -7.71 33.78
C GLY A 472 -14.87 -9.07 34.35
N VAL A 473 -14.25 -9.10 35.55
CA VAL A 473 -13.67 -10.31 36.14
C VAL A 473 -14.03 -10.41 37.63
N LEU A 474 -14.41 -11.61 38.08
CA LEU A 474 -14.64 -11.94 39.49
C LEU A 474 -13.87 -13.20 39.88
N THR A 475 -13.30 -13.24 41.08
CA THR A 475 -12.72 -14.46 41.66
C THR A 475 -13.52 -14.91 42.87
N PHE A 476 -13.86 -16.19 42.90
CA PHE A 476 -14.57 -16.88 43.99
C PHE A 476 -13.61 -17.80 44.73
N ARG A 477 -13.70 -17.85 46.06
CA ARG A 477 -13.00 -18.85 46.88
C ARG A 477 -13.97 -19.41 47.90
N PHE A 478 -14.18 -20.71 47.90
CA PHE A 478 -15.01 -21.39 48.89
C PHE A 478 -14.15 -22.24 49.83
N LYS A 479 -14.51 -22.22 51.12
CA LYS A 479 -13.92 -23.07 52.14
C LYS A 479 -15.02 -23.68 53.01
N SER A 480 -14.94 -24.98 53.25
CA SER A 480 -15.73 -25.67 54.27
C SER A 480 -14.87 -26.43 55.28
N ASP A 481 -15.39 -26.62 56.48
CA ASP A 481 -14.72 -27.30 57.58
C ASP A 481 -14.84 -28.86 57.48
N ASN A 482 -14.68 -29.60 58.58
CA ASN A 482 -14.74 -31.07 58.55
C ASN A 482 -16.11 -31.68 58.89
N ALA A 483 -17.11 -30.89 59.27
CA ALA A 483 -18.44 -31.28 59.72
C ALA A 483 -19.52 -30.53 58.92
N THR A 484 -20.80 -30.71 59.32
CA THR A 484 -22.00 -29.99 58.87
C THR A 484 -21.98 -29.35 57.46
N ASN A 485 -22.82 -29.84 56.56
CA ASN A 485 -23.04 -29.20 55.27
C ASN A 485 -24.51 -28.82 55.06
N ASP A 486 -24.75 -27.93 54.10
CA ASP A 486 -26.07 -27.48 53.68
C ASP A 486 -26.12 -27.37 52.14
N ARG A 487 -27.19 -26.82 51.58
CA ARG A 487 -27.50 -26.80 50.15
C ARG A 487 -26.56 -25.98 49.26
N GLY A 488 -25.67 -25.17 49.84
CA GLY A 488 -24.71 -24.38 49.06
C GLY A 488 -25.38 -23.23 48.33
N TRP A 489 -25.13 -23.05 47.03
CA TRP A 489 -25.73 -21.93 46.28
C TRP A 489 -26.09 -22.26 44.84
N LEU A 490 -27.05 -21.48 44.31
CA LEU A 490 -27.36 -21.38 42.90
C LEU A 490 -27.25 -19.93 42.49
N ALA A 491 -26.42 -19.63 41.49
CA ALA A 491 -26.24 -18.30 40.95
C ALA A 491 -26.22 -18.33 39.42
N THR A 492 -26.52 -17.19 38.79
CA THR A 492 -26.33 -16.98 37.35
C THR A 492 -25.47 -15.76 37.12
N TRP A 493 -24.72 -15.74 36.02
CA TRP A 493 -24.02 -14.53 35.60
C TRP A 493 -24.51 -14.03 34.24
N ASN A 494 -24.39 -12.73 34.05
CA ASN A 494 -24.43 -12.06 32.77
C ASN A 494 -23.25 -11.08 32.70
N CYS A 495 -22.95 -10.54 31.52
CA CYS A 495 -21.86 -9.59 31.36
C CYS A 495 -22.27 -8.46 30.41
N SER A 496 -21.59 -7.32 30.51
CA SER A 496 -21.63 -6.29 29.49
C SER A 496 -20.35 -6.39 28.68
N ILE A 497 -20.50 -6.49 27.37
CA ILE A 497 -19.40 -6.36 26.41
C ILE A 497 -19.46 -4.96 25.79
N SER A 498 -18.32 -4.38 25.42
CA SER A 498 -18.36 -3.11 24.68
C SER A 498 -19.16 -3.29 23.38
N GLN A 499 -19.98 -2.30 23.07
CA GLN A 499 -20.74 -2.19 21.83
C GLN A 499 -20.36 -0.93 21.05
N GLN A 500 -19.31 -0.24 21.50
CA GLN A 500 -18.80 0.93 20.80
C GLN A 500 -17.98 0.45 19.60
N PRO A 501 -18.37 0.79 18.35
CA PRO A 501 -17.56 0.42 17.20
C PRO A 501 -16.25 1.22 17.18
N PRO A 502 -15.19 0.68 16.57
CA PRO A 502 -13.96 1.42 16.37
C PRO A 502 -14.19 2.63 15.44
N THR A 503 -13.27 3.58 15.45
CA THR A 503 -13.24 4.68 14.48
C THR A 503 -12.00 4.59 13.61
N THR A 504 -12.13 5.07 12.37
CA THR A 504 -11.01 5.19 11.43
C THR A 504 -11.13 6.54 10.71
N ALA A 505 -10.00 7.19 10.50
CA ALA A 505 -9.90 8.43 9.73
C ALA A 505 -8.64 8.39 8.85
N ILE A 506 -8.72 8.98 7.67
CA ILE A 506 -7.59 9.21 6.78
C ILE A 506 -7.09 10.63 7.05
N GLN A 507 -5.79 10.79 7.26
CA GLN A 507 -5.20 12.13 7.46
C GLN A 507 -5.25 12.93 6.16
N ASP A 508 -5.24 14.27 6.29
CA ASP A 508 -5.39 15.18 5.15
C ASP A 508 -4.37 14.89 4.05
N LEU A 509 -4.88 14.71 2.83
CA LEU A 509 -4.08 14.51 1.63
C LEU A 509 -3.72 15.87 1.01
N GLN A 510 -2.60 15.92 0.31
CA GLN A 510 -2.30 17.05 -0.58
C GLN A 510 -3.34 17.12 -1.70
N THR A 511 -3.52 18.31 -2.27
CA THR A 511 -4.51 18.50 -3.33
C THR A 511 -4.13 17.75 -4.61
N TRP A 512 -2.84 17.73 -4.96
CA TRP A 512 -2.31 17.15 -6.20
C TRP A 512 -1.12 16.23 -5.92
N TYR A 513 -1.03 15.14 -6.68
CA TYR A 513 0.11 14.24 -6.68
C TYR A 513 0.47 13.85 -8.12
N GLY A 514 1.76 13.68 -8.40
CA GLY A 514 2.26 13.14 -9.69
C GLY A 514 3.24 11.98 -9.51
N ARG A 515 3.33 11.46 -8.29
CA ARG A 515 4.24 10.39 -7.89
C ARG A 515 3.69 9.64 -6.69
N ASP A 516 4.29 8.49 -6.38
CA ASP A 516 3.94 7.67 -5.22
C ASP A 516 3.88 8.50 -3.93
N PHE A 517 2.87 8.26 -3.10
CA PHE A 517 2.68 9.00 -1.84
C PHE A 517 2.19 8.10 -0.71
N LEU A 518 2.57 8.45 0.52
CA LEU A 518 2.20 7.72 1.72
C LEU A 518 0.91 8.29 2.32
N VAL A 519 -0.09 7.44 2.51
CA VAL A 519 -1.32 7.78 3.22
C VAL A 519 -1.21 7.32 4.67
N SER A 520 -1.60 8.17 5.63
CA SER A 520 -1.59 7.85 7.05
C SER A 520 -3.02 7.76 7.60
N PHE A 521 -3.23 6.84 8.55
CA PHE A 521 -4.53 6.55 9.15
C PHE A 521 -4.51 6.79 10.66
N ARG A 522 -5.62 7.29 11.19
CA ARG A 522 -5.86 7.39 12.64
C ARG A 522 -7.02 6.47 12.99
N ASP A 523 -6.69 5.34 13.62
CA ASP A 523 -7.67 4.35 14.07
C ASP A 523 -7.70 4.30 15.60
N THR A 524 -8.88 4.35 16.22
CA THR A 524 -9.04 4.31 17.68
C THR A 524 -10.19 3.41 18.10
N ASP A 525 -10.06 2.77 19.28
CA ASP A 525 -11.03 1.83 19.83
C ASP A 525 -10.83 1.68 21.35
N ASP A 526 -11.85 1.32 22.12
CA ASP A 526 -11.80 1.15 23.59
C ASP A 526 -11.30 -0.23 24.04
N VAL A 527 -11.38 -1.23 23.15
CA VAL A 527 -11.13 -2.65 23.45
C VAL A 527 -10.02 -3.27 22.60
N GLY A 528 -9.60 -2.57 21.54
CA GLY A 528 -8.48 -2.88 20.69
C GLY A 528 -8.91 -3.19 19.25
N ILE A 529 -8.04 -2.84 18.29
CA ILE A 529 -8.28 -3.08 16.87
C ILE A 529 -7.74 -4.44 16.45
N ALA A 530 -8.61 -5.27 15.87
CA ALA A 530 -8.27 -6.60 15.35
C ALA A 530 -7.92 -6.61 13.87
N GLY A 531 -8.50 -5.72 13.05
CA GLY A 531 -8.27 -5.70 11.61
C GLY A 531 -8.29 -4.29 11.01
N ARG A 532 -7.39 -4.02 10.07
CA ARG A 532 -7.25 -2.74 9.36
C ARG A 532 -7.16 -3.01 7.88
N TYR A 533 -8.04 -2.40 7.08
CA TYR A 533 -8.14 -2.67 5.66
C TYR A 533 -8.18 -1.37 4.85
N VAL A 534 -7.59 -1.41 3.66
CA VAL A 534 -7.55 -0.32 2.69
C VAL A 534 -8.03 -0.81 1.33
N CYS A 535 -8.76 0.04 0.60
CA CYS A 535 -9.06 -0.14 -0.81
C CYS A 535 -8.72 1.16 -1.52
N VAL A 536 -7.97 1.07 -2.61
CA VAL A 536 -7.63 2.22 -3.46
C VAL A 536 -8.32 2.04 -4.80
N ALA A 537 -9.12 3.04 -5.16
CA ALA A 537 -9.83 3.12 -6.42
C ALA A 537 -9.30 4.31 -7.23
N ASP A 538 -9.36 4.19 -8.55
CA ASP A 538 -8.96 5.23 -9.49
C ASP A 538 -10.05 5.49 -10.54
N TYR A 539 -10.03 6.69 -11.12
CA TYR A 539 -11.05 7.18 -12.03
C TYR A 539 -10.50 7.30 -13.45
N ASP A 540 -11.07 6.56 -14.40
CA ASP A 540 -10.60 6.53 -15.80
C ASP A 540 -11.17 7.65 -16.69
N GLY A 541 -11.84 8.64 -16.09
CA GLY A 541 -12.59 9.68 -16.80
C GLY A 541 -14.07 9.34 -17.01
N SER A 542 -14.47 8.09 -16.81
CA SER A 542 -15.86 7.64 -16.95
C SER A 542 -16.40 6.99 -15.68
N ARG A 543 -15.61 6.16 -15.01
CA ARG A 543 -16.02 5.36 -13.86
C ARG A 543 -14.89 5.21 -12.84
N TRP A 544 -15.29 4.98 -11.58
CA TRP A 544 -14.38 4.51 -10.55
C TRP A 544 -14.16 3.01 -10.70
N SER A 545 -12.91 2.58 -10.65
CA SER A 545 -12.49 1.18 -10.64
C SER A 545 -11.30 1.00 -9.70
N ALA A 546 -10.67 -0.17 -9.68
CA ALA A 546 -9.43 -0.38 -8.94
C ALA A 546 -8.48 -1.27 -9.74
N ASN A 547 -7.19 -1.21 -9.43
CA ASN A 547 -6.21 -2.07 -10.07
C ASN A 547 -6.28 -3.50 -9.53
N THR A 548 -6.89 -4.38 -10.32
CA THR A 548 -7.08 -5.78 -9.94
C THR A 548 -5.80 -6.61 -9.97
N ALA A 549 -4.74 -6.14 -10.65
CA ALA A 549 -3.43 -6.78 -10.61
C ALA A 549 -2.74 -6.61 -9.25
N LEU A 550 -3.09 -5.56 -8.49
CA LEU A 550 -2.62 -5.32 -7.12
C LEU A 550 -3.56 -5.90 -6.05
N GLY A 551 -4.64 -6.57 -6.48
CA GLY A 551 -5.59 -7.23 -5.59
C GLY A 551 -6.71 -6.33 -5.06
N PHE A 552 -7.02 -5.24 -5.75
CA PHE A 552 -8.13 -4.35 -5.37
C PHE A 552 -9.28 -4.45 -6.36
N ALA A 553 -10.50 -4.30 -5.84
CA ALA A 553 -11.70 -4.17 -6.67
C ALA A 553 -12.57 -3.06 -6.10
N TYR A 554 -13.21 -2.31 -6.99
CA TYR A 554 -14.15 -1.25 -6.66
C TYR A 554 -15.20 -1.19 -7.77
N GLU A 555 -16.42 -1.66 -7.49
CA GLU A 555 -17.52 -1.68 -8.46
C GLU A 555 -18.84 -1.24 -7.82
N ASP A 556 -19.34 -0.10 -8.32
CA ASP A 556 -20.62 0.52 -7.93
C ASP A 556 -21.63 0.51 -9.11
N PHE A 557 -21.32 -0.19 -10.20
CA PHE A 557 -22.19 -0.40 -11.38
C PHE A 557 -22.99 0.83 -11.88
N PRO A 558 -22.36 2.00 -12.12
CA PRO A 558 -23.10 3.25 -12.41
C PRO A 558 -23.72 3.33 -13.81
N GLY A 559 -23.38 2.41 -14.72
CA GLY A 559 -23.78 2.44 -16.13
C GLY A 559 -24.94 1.51 -16.50
N SER A 560 -25.07 1.17 -17.79
CA SER A 560 -26.06 0.21 -18.32
C SER A 560 -25.42 -1.04 -18.95
N THR A 561 -24.09 -1.07 -19.06
CA THR A 561 -23.30 -2.18 -19.62
C THR A 561 -22.32 -2.70 -18.58
N LEU A 562 -21.98 -3.99 -18.68
CA LEU A 562 -21.00 -4.59 -17.77
C LEU A 562 -19.66 -3.84 -17.85
N PRO A 563 -19.09 -3.47 -16.69
CA PRO A 563 -17.74 -2.97 -16.56
C PRO A 563 -16.67 -3.72 -17.38
N PRO A 564 -15.69 -3.02 -17.97
CA PRO A 564 -14.52 -3.66 -18.55
C PRO A 564 -13.84 -4.64 -17.58
N GLY A 565 -13.47 -5.83 -18.06
CA GLY A 565 -12.86 -6.90 -17.28
C GLY A 565 -13.85 -7.95 -16.75
N TRP A 566 -15.15 -7.65 -16.70
CA TRP A 566 -16.18 -8.62 -16.33
C TRP A 566 -16.56 -9.50 -17.52
N THR A 567 -16.60 -10.82 -17.29
CA THR A 567 -16.89 -11.82 -18.33
C THR A 567 -18.05 -12.71 -17.90
N VAL A 568 -19.09 -12.76 -18.74
CA VAL A 568 -20.22 -13.68 -18.58
C VAL A 568 -19.81 -15.06 -19.08
N GLY A 569 -19.67 -16.02 -18.17
CA GLY A 569 -19.50 -17.43 -18.52
C GLY A 569 -20.85 -18.12 -18.73
N SER A 570 -21.84 -17.84 -17.87
CA SER A 570 -23.19 -18.43 -17.98
C SER A 570 -24.24 -17.63 -17.19
N GLY A 571 -25.50 -17.72 -17.64
CA GLY A 571 -26.65 -17.00 -17.06
C GLY A 571 -26.91 -15.64 -17.71
N SER A 572 -28.06 -15.05 -17.40
CA SER A 572 -28.46 -13.73 -17.89
C SER A 572 -28.07 -12.65 -16.89
N TRP A 573 -27.10 -11.79 -17.26
CA TRP A 573 -26.57 -10.72 -16.43
C TRP A 573 -26.76 -9.35 -17.09
N SER A 574 -27.22 -8.36 -16.33
CA SER A 574 -27.43 -7.00 -16.82
C SER A 574 -27.26 -5.98 -15.69
N ILE A 575 -27.02 -4.72 -16.04
CA ILE A 575 -27.03 -3.63 -15.08
C ILE A 575 -28.29 -2.81 -15.28
N SER A 576 -29.00 -2.55 -14.19
CA SER A 576 -30.17 -1.69 -14.18
C SER A 576 -30.28 -0.99 -12.83
N SER A 577 -30.77 0.24 -12.79
CA SER A 577 -31.00 0.98 -11.54
C SER A 577 -29.77 1.05 -10.60
N GLY A 578 -28.56 1.17 -11.17
CA GLY A 578 -27.32 1.27 -10.40
C GLY A 578 -26.84 -0.02 -9.73
N ALA A 579 -27.36 -1.19 -10.13
CA ALA A 579 -26.93 -2.48 -9.59
C ALA A 579 -26.85 -3.56 -10.68
N LEU A 580 -26.02 -4.56 -10.42
CA LEU A 580 -25.86 -5.74 -11.27
C LEU A 580 -26.96 -6.77 -10.93
N PHE A 581 -27.64 -7.29 -11.95
CA PHE A 581 -28.69 -8.28 -11.81
C PHE A 581 -28.38 -9.55 -12.57
N GLN A 582 -28.69 -10.68 -11.93
CA GLN A 582 -28.81 -11.98 -12.57
C GLN A 582 -30.27 -12.43 -12.51
N THR A 583 -30.81 -12.89 -13.65
CA THR A 583 -32.27 -13.20 -13.78
C THR A 583 -32.59 -14.57 -14.38
N ASP A 584 -31.58 -15.41 -14.62
CA ASP A 584 -31.76 -16.77 -15.14
C ASP A 584 -32.00 -17.77 -14.00
N GLU A 585 -33.26 -17.94 -13.61
CA GLU A 585 -33.66 -18.89 -12.55
C GLU A 585 -33.57 -20.36 -13.00
N SER A 586 -33.44 -20.62 -14.31
CA SER A 586 -33.33 -22.00 -14.83
C SER A 586 -31.94 -22.58 -14.58
N ASN A 587 -30.93 -21.73 -14.43
CA ASN A 587 -29.56 -22.12 -14.25
C ASN A 587 -29.20 -22.25 -12.75
N SER A 588 -28.66 -23.41 -12.39
CA SER A 588 -28.25 -23.75 -11.03
C SER A 588 -26.76 -23.44 -10.74
N ASN A 589 -26.04 -22.98 -11.77
CA ASN A 589 -24.61 -22.70 -11.75
C ASN A 589 -24.26 -21.56 -12.73
N THR A 590 -24.79 -20.36 -12.48
CA THR A 590 -24.43 -19.16 -13.26
C THR A 590 -22.99 -18.74 -12.99
N ASN A 591 -22.40 -17.97 -13.90
CA ASN A 591 -21.00 -17.57 -13.83
C ASN A 591 -20.77 -16.19 -14.43
N LEU A 592 -20.38 -15.24 -13.59
CA LEU A 592 -19.89 -13.93 -13.98
C LEU A 592 -18.64 -13.63 -13.16
N TYR A 593 -17.53 -13.27 -13.80
CA TYR A 593 -16.23 -13.17 -13.12
C TYR A 593 -15.37 -12.04 -13.68
N PHE A 594 -14.35 -11.64 -12.92
CA PHE A 594 -13.32 -10.71 -13.38
C PHE A 594 -11.95 -11.08 -12.79
N PRO A 595 -10.83 -10.72 -13.44
CA PRO A 595 -9.49 -11.01 -12.94
C PRO A 595 -9.21 -10.22 -11.67
N LEU A 596 -8.66 -10.88 -10.66
CA LEU A 596 -8.26 -10.31 -9.38
C LEU A 596 -7.10 -11.13 -8.80
N SER A 597 -5.91 -10.53 -8.81
CA SER A 597 -4.69 -11.13 -8.25
C SER A 597 -4.83 -11.26 -6.74
N GLN A 598 -4.79 -12.48 -6.21
CA GLN A 598 -4.94 -12.80 -4.80
C GLN A 598 -3.73 -13.59 -4.33
N ASP A 599 -3.13 -13.18 -3.21
CA ASP A 599 -1.87 -13.70 -2.66
C ASP A 599 -1.97 -13.95 -1.15
N ASN A 600 -0.92 -14.52 -0.56
CA ASN A 600 -0.85 -14.87 0.86
C ASN A 600 -0.11 -13.86 1.75
N THR A 601 0.18 -12.65 1.24
CA THR A 601 1.00 -11.66 1.95
C THR A 601 0.20 -10.81 2.93
N THR A 602 -1.12 -10.74 2.76
CA THR A 602 -2.04 -9.93 3.58
C THR A 602 -3.33 -10.68 3.91
N GLU A 603 -4.06 -10.21 4.91
CA GLU A 603 -5.47 -10.57 5.08
C GLU A 603 -6.34 -9.82 4.06
N TRP A 604 -7.38 -10.47 3.57
CA TRP A 604 -8.31 -9.96 2.55
C TRP A 604 -9.65 -9.64 3.19
N LEU A 605 -10.30 -8.55 2.73
CA LEU A 605 -11.69 -8.23 3.05
C LEU A 605 -12.48 -8.04 1.75
N TYR A 606 -13.48 -8.89 1.55
CA TYR A 606 -14.47 -8.81 0.49
C TYR A 606 -15.73 -8.17 1.05
N HIS A 607 -16.20 -7.09 0.43
CA HIS A 607 -17.42 -6.39 0.83
C HIS A 607 -18.33 -6.28 -0.38
N TRP A 608 -19.59 -6.66 -0.25
CA TRP A 608 -20.59 -6.46 -1.28
C TRP A 608 -21.98 -6.37 -0.68
N GLN A 609 -22.91 -5.84 -1.46
CA GLN A 609 -24.33 -5.90 -1.16
C GLN A 609 -25.01 -6.93 -2.04
N MET A 610 -26.01 -7.63 -1.50
CA MET A 610 -26.71 -8.68 -2.21
C MET A 610 -28.18 -8.74 -1.86
N ARG A 611 -29.03 -8.99 -2.86
CA ARG A 611 -30.48 -9.20 -2.71
C ARG A 611 -30.94 -10.44 -3.45
N LEU A 612 -31.43 -11.45 -2.73
CA LEU A 612 -31.92 -12.71 -3.31
C LEU A 612 -33.45 -12.70 -3.45
N SER A 613 -33.96 -13.18 -4.58
CA SER A 613 -35.40 -13.29 -4.89
C SER A 613 -35.64 -14.40 -5.94
N GLY A 614 -36.80 -14.39 -6.59
CA GLY A 614 -37.19 -15.37 -7.62
C GLY A 614 -38.18 -16.41 -7.12
N SER A 615 -38.67 -17.22 -8.05
CA SER A 615 -39.70 -18.27 -7.90
C SER A 615 -39.14 -19.69 -7.72
N GLY A 616 -37.84 -19.90 -7.94
CA GLY A 616 -37.19 -21.22 -7.77
C GLY A 616 -37.26 -21.79 -6.33
N THR A 617 -37.04 -23.09 -6.21
CA THR A 617 -37.17 -23.86 -4.94
C THR A 617 -35.83 -24.22 -4.27
N ASN A 618 -34.71 -23.72 -4.82
CA ASN A 618 -33.37 -23.92 -4.27
C ASN A 618 -32.50 -22.66 -4.41
N ARG A 619 -33.10 -21.50 -4.17
CA ARG A 619 -32.54 -20.17 -4.36
C ARG A 619 -31.32 -19.95 -3.49
N ARG A 620 -30.24 -19.56 -4.16
CA ARG A 620 -28.94 -19.31 -3.53
C ARG A 620 -28.11 -18.33 -4.35
N ALA A 621 -27.33 -17.52 -3.66
CA ALA A 621 -26.38 -16.58 -4.24
C ALA A 621 -25.04 -16.70 -3.51
N GLY A 622 -23.92 -16.50 -4.20
CA GLY A 622 -22.62 -16.74 -3.63
C GLY A 622 -21.47 -16.16 -4.44
N LEU A 623 -20.30 -16.21 -3.82
CA LEU A 623 -19.06 -15.63 -4.31
C LEU A 623 -17.95 -16.67 -4.21
N HIS A 624 -17.24 -16.90 -5.32
CA HIS A 624 -15.97 -17.57 -5.33
C HIS A 624 -14.86 -16.54 -5.09
N ILE A 625 -14.07 -16.76 -4.04
CA ILE A 625 -12.82 -16.06 -3.75
C ILE A 625 -11.64 -17.00 -3.97
N PHE A 626 -10.46 -16.43 -4.25
CA PHE A 626 -9.24 -17.20 -4.56
C PHE A 626 -9.42 -18.19 -5.72
N ALA A 627 -10.29 -17.87 -6.70
CA ALA A 627 -10.53 -18.76 -7.84
C ALA A 627 -9.31 -18.83 -8.77
N SER A 628 -8.87 -20.05 -9.09
CA SER A 628 -7.70 -20.28 -9.96
C SER A 628 -8.06 -20.26 -11.45
N ASP A 629 -9.24 -20.72 -11.84
CA ASP A 629 -9.68 -20.75 -13.23
C ASP A 629 -11.20 -20.53 -13.32
N PRO A 630 -11.68 -19.35 -13.74
CA PRO A 630 -13.07 -18.98 -13.68
C PRO A 630 -13.90 -19.60 -14.82
N THR A 631 -13.26 -20.21 -15.82
CA THR A 631 -13.93 -20.81 -16.99
C THR A 631 -14.49 -22.19 -16.67
N GLN A 632 -13.95 -22.86 -15.64
CA GLN A 632 -14.39 -24.18 -15.22
C GLN A 632 -15.66 -24.10 -14.37
N SER A 633 -16.43 -25.20 -14.33
CA SER A 633 -17.76 -25.22 -13.70
C SER A 633 -17.76 -24.89 -12.21
N GLN A 634 -16.67 -25.17 -11.49
CA GLN A 634 -16.46 -24.91 -10.06
C GLN A 634 -15.29 -23.95 -9.77
N ARG A 635 -14.78 -23.28 -10.81
CA ARG A 635 -13.79 -22.18 -10.74
C ARG A 635 -12.38 -22.63 -10.36
N GLY A 636 -12.01 -23.87 -10.70
CA GLY A 636 -10.72 -24.44 -10.33
C GLY A 636 -10.61 -24.64 -8.81
N ASP A 637 -9.48 -24.27 -8.24
CA ASP A 637 -9.32 -24.16 -6.78
C ASP A 637 -9.95 -22.85 -6.33
N SER A 638 -10.83 -22.88 -5.32
CA SER A 638 -11.49 -21.68 -4.78
C SER A 638 -12.15 -21.92 -3.43
N TYR A 639 -12.51 -20.85 -2.73
CA TYR A 639 -13.55 -20.90 -1.72
C TYR A 639 -14.86 -20.37 -2.28
N LEU A 640 -15.94 -21.11 -2.10
CA LEU A 640 -17.28 -20.67 -2.46
C LEU A 640 -18.10 -20.39 -1.21
N LEU A 641 -18.49 -19.13 -1.04
CA LEU A 641 -19.35 -18.65 0.04
C LEU A 641 -20.79 -18.63 -0.45
N TRP A 642 -21.63 -19.51 0.07
CA TRP A 642 -23.03 -19.67 -0.34
C TRP A 642 -23.99 -19.11 0.71
N PHE A 643 -25.00 -18.39 0.22
CA PHE A 643 -26.10 -17.84 1.01
C PHE A 643 -27.41 -18.41 0.45
N ARG A 644 -28.10 -19.24 1.24
CA ARG A 644 -29.27 -19.99 0.79
C ARG A 644 -30.56 -19.45 1.36
N LEU A 645 -31.47 -19.04 0.47
CA LEU A 645 -32.78 -18.53 0.85
C LEU A 645 -33.73 -19.66 1.28
N ASP A 646 -33.80 -20.76 0.56
CA ASP A 646 -34.79 -21.82 0.87
C ASP A 646 -34.36 -22.74 2.03
N ASN A 647 -33.06 -22.99 2.18
CA ASN A 647 -32.51 -23.82 3.25
C ASN A 647 -32.06 -23.03 4.48
N GLN A 648 -32.23 -21.70 4.46
CA GLN A 648 -32.02 -20.77 5.57
C GLN A 648 -30.65 -20.96 6.24
N ARG A 649 -29.58 -20.91 5.44
CA ARG A 649 -28.21 -21.17 5.92
C ARG A 649 -27.13 -20.50 5.07
N ILE A 650 -25.99 -20.28 5.70
CA ILE A 650 -24.71 -19.96 5.08
C ILE A 650 -23.91 -21.25 4.94
N GLU A 651 -23.23 -21.44 3.82
CA GLU A 651 -22.35 -22.59 3.57
C GLU A 651 -21.00 -22.11 3.04
N ILE A 652 -19.92 -22.73 3.49
CA ILE A 652 -18.57 -22.47 2.98
C ILE A 652 -18.03 -23.76 2.38
N TYR A 653 -17.61 -23.66 1.12
CA TYR A 653 -17.01 -24.75 0.36
C TYR A 653 -15.55 -24.45 0.08
N ARG A 654 -14.69 -25.44 0.31
CA ARG A 654 -13.33 -25.47 -0.24
C ARG A 654 -13.33 -26.37 -1.47
N ILE A 655 -13.06 -25.79 -2.63
CA ILE A 655 -13.06 -26.48 -3.92
C ILE A 655 -11.60 -26.72 -4.31
N THR A 656 -11.29 -27.94 -4.70
CA THR A 656 -9.95 -28.34 -5.17
C THR A 656 -10.09 -29.15 -6.45
N GLY A 657 -9.28 -28.84 -7.45
CA GLY A 657 -9.29 -29.50 -8.76
C GLY A 657 -10.65 -29.40 -9.45
N ASN A 658 -11.40 -28.31 -9.24
CA ASN A 658 -12.71 -28.08 -9.84
C ASN A 658 -13.80 -29.10 -9.44
N VAL A 659 -13.65 -29.75 -8.28
CA VAL A 659 -14.65 -30.68 -7.73
C VAL A 659 -15.40 -30.02 -6.60
N LEU A 660 -16.74 -29.94 -6.71
CA LEU A 660 -17.60 -29.41 -5.65
C LEU A 660 -17.85 -30.49 -4.58
N PRO A 661 -17.35 -30.33 -3.35
CA PRO A 661 -17.58 -31.31 -2.29
C PRO A 661 -18.90 -31.04 -1.55
N SER A 662 -19.17 -31.79 -0.48
CA SER A 662 -20.09 -31.33 0.57
C SER A 662 -19.52 -30.09 1.28
N PRO A 663 -20.37 -29.17 1.78
CA PRO A 663 -19.90 -27.97 2.45
C PRO A 663 -19.09 -28.34 3.70
N GLN A 664 -17.92 -27.72 3.84
CA GLN A 664 -17.03 -27.88 4.99
C GLN A 664 -17.56 -27.17 6.23
N TYR A 665 -18.40 -26.15 6.03
CA TYR A 665 -19.08 -25.43 7.10
C TYR A 665 -20.51 -25.09 6.71
N GLN A 666 -21.44 -25.21 7.66
CA GLN A 666 -22.84 -24.82 7.51
C GLN A 666 -23.32 -24.13 8.77
N GLN A 667 -24.02 -23.01 8.63
CA GLN A 667 -24.57 -22.24 9.75
C GLN A 667 -25.98 -21.78 9.41
N PRO A 668 -27.01 -22.12 10.22
CA PRO A 668 -28.35 -21.57 10.05
C PRO A 668 -28.35 -20.04 10.06
N TYR A 669 -29.07 -19.42 9.12
CA TYR A 669 -29.26 -17.96 9.04
C TYR A 669 -30.61 -17.61 8.36
N PRO A 670 -31.42 -16.71 8.94
CA PRO A 670 -32.79 -16.43 8.49
C PRO A 670 -32.84 -15.41 7.33
N PHE A 671 -32.50 -15.82 6.11
CA PHE A 671 -32.64 -14.99 4.91
C PHE A 671 -34.11 -14.71 4.55
N ALA A 672 -34.41 -13.44 4.30
CA ALA A 672 -35.66 -12.95 3.77
C ALA A 672 -35.52 -12.69 2.26
N ALA A 673 -36.57 -13.02 1.50
CA ALA A 673 -36.60 -12.76 0.07
C ALA A 673 -36.74 -11.25 -0.21
N ASN A 674 -36.08 -10.77 -1.27
CA ASN A 674 -36.14 -9.40 -1.76
C ASN A 674 -35.65 -8.33 -0.76
N VAL A 675 -34.72 -8.69 0.14
CA VAL A 675 -34.05 -7.78 1.07
C VAL A 675 -32.58 -7.62 0.67
N TRP A 676 -32.07 -6.39 0.71
CA TRP A 676 -30.65 -6.11 0.54
C TRP A 676 -29.91 -6.41 1.83
N TYR A 677 -28.84 -7.20 1.72
CA TYR A 677 -27.91 -7.53 2.80
C TYR A 677 -26.56 -6.90 2.54
N ASP A 678 -25.96 -6.28 3.56
CA ASP A 678 -24.57 -5.82 3.52
C ASP A 678 -23.65 -6.94 4.02
N ILE A 679 -22.85 -7.52 3.13
CA ILE A 679 -22.06 -8.71 3.43
C ILE A 679 -20.57 -8.38 3.39
N LYS A 680 -19.88 -8.74 4.47
CA LYS A 680 -18.41 -8.68 4.55
C LYS A 680 -17.88 -10.09 4.79
N ALA A 681 -16.85 -10.49 4.06
CA ALA A 681 -16.11 -11.71 4.33
C ALA A 681 -14.62 -11.39 4.45
N THR A 682 -13.99 -11.81 5.53
CA THR A 682 -12.52 -11.76 5.62
C THR A 682 -11.95 -13.14 5.30
N TYR A 683 -10.76 -13.15 4.70
CA TYR A 683 -9.97 -14.36 4.51
C TYR A 683 -8.51 -14.09 4.88
N ASN A 684 -7.97 -14.90 5.79
CA ASN A 684 -6.57 -14.86 6.16
C ASN A 684 -5.84 -16.09 5.58
N PRO A 685 -5.02 -15.94 4.51
CA PRO A 685 -4.32 -17.07 3.89
C PRO A 685 -3.25 -17.72 4.79
N THR A 686 -2.78 -17.03 5.82
CA THR A 686 -1.82 -17.57 6.80
C THR A 686 -2.49 -18.50 7.80
N THR A 687 -3.66 -18.12 8.33
CA THR A 687 -4.38 -18.91 9.34
C THR A 687 -5.44 -19.84 8.75
N GLY A 688 -5.89 -19.58 7.51
CA GLY A 688 -7.02 -20.25 6.87
C GLY A 688 -8.39 -19.77 7.29
N GLU A 689 -8.46 -18.73 8.13
CA GLU A 689 -9.72 -18.28 8.69
C GLU A 689 -10.55 -17.49 7.67
N ILE A 690 -11.81 -17.89 7.52
CA ILE A 690 -12.88 -17.18 6.82
C ILE A 690 -13.93 -16.78 7.84
N ARG A 691 -14.20 -15.48 7.95
CA ARG A 691 -15.31 -14.94 8.75
C ARG A 691 -16.28 -14.20 7.85
N ILE A 692 -17.57 -14.32 8.13
CA ILE A 692 -18.63 -13.67 7.35
C ILE A 692 -19.50 -12.85 8.30
N TRP A 693 -19.72 -11.59 7.95
CA TRP A 693 -20.66 -10.68 8.58
C TRP A 693 -21.80 -10.38 7.62
N ILE A 694 -23.00 -10.26 8.18
CA ILE A 694 -24.19 -9.79 7.47
C ILE A 694 -24.76 -8.63 8.31
N ASP A 695 -24.96 -7.48 7.68
CA ASP A 695 -25.43 -6.24 8.31
C ASP A 695 -24.59 -5.87 9.55
N ASN A 696 -23.27 -5.97 9.40
CA ASN A 696 -22.23 -5.78 10.43
C ASN A 696 -22.28 -6.75 11.62
N GLN A 697 -23.11 -7.79 11.60
CA GLN A 697 -23.15 -8.83 12.62
C GLN A 697 -22.40 -10.08 12.17
N LEU A 698 -21.52 -10.62 13.02
CA LEU A 698 -20.78 -11.84 12.71
C LEU A 698 -21.76 -13.02 12.58
N ALA A 699 -21.85 -13.58 11.37
CA ALA A 699 -22.82 -14.61 11.03
C ALA A 699 -22.18 -16.01 10.87
N ALA A 700 -20.91 -16.10 10.47
CA ALA A 700 -20.19 -17.37 10.33
C ALA A 700 -18.68 -17.21 10.54
N SER A 701 -18.02 -18.27 11.01
CA SER A 701 -16.56 -18.36 11.13
C SER A 701 -16.11 -19.80 10.90
N TRP A 702 -15.15 -20.00 10.00
CA TRP A 702 -14.58 -21.30 9.68
C TRP A 702 -13.09 -21.18 9.37
N THR A 703 -12.31 -22.21 9.65
CA THR A 703 -10.87 -22.22 9.40
C THR A 703 -10.50 -23.42 8.54
N ASP A 704 -9.90 -23.16 7.37
CA ASP A 704 -9.30 -24.18 6.53
C ASP A 704 -7.95 -24.60 7.10
N ALA A 705 -7.75 -25.89 7.35
CA ALA A 705 -6.47 -26.43 7.81
C ALA A 705 -5.38 -26.39 6.73
N THR A 706 -5.75 -26.21 5.46
CA THR A 706 -4.83 -26.18 4.30
C THR A 706 -5.17 -25.01 3.38
N PRO A 707 -4.89 -23.77 3.78
CA PRO A 707 -5.42 -22.58 3.13
C PRO A 707 -4.93 -22.42 1.69
N LEU A 708 -5.79 -21.96 0.78
CA LEU A 708 -5.38 -21.54 -0.57
C LEU A 708 -4.44 -20.33 -0.48
N GLN A 709 -3.29 -20.43 -1.11
CA GLN A 709 -2.24 -19.41 -1.00
C GLN A 709 -2.32 -18.34 -2.10
N SER A 710 -3.06 -18.62 -3.18
CA SER A 710 -3.18 -17.70 -4.31
C SER A 710 -4.47 -17.95 -5.10
N GLY A 711 -4.93 -16.92 -5.80
CA GLY A 711 -6.02 -17.01 -6.78
C GLY A 711 -5.89 -15.93 -7.84
N GLY A 712 -6.52 -16.13 -8.99
CA GLY A 712 -6.46 -15.18 -10.11
C GLY A 712 -7.75 -14.42 -10.35
N TYR A 713 -8.86 -14.80 -9.69
CA TYR A 713 -10.19 -14.33 -10.07
C TYR A 713 -11.14 -14.21 -8.88
N LEU A 714 -12.12 -13.33 -9.06
CA LEU A 714 -13.36 -13.30 -8.30
C LEU A 714 -14.51 -13.75 -9.22
N SER A 715 -15.40 -14.62 -8.75
CA SER A 715 -16.52 -15.10 -9.57
C SER A 715 -17.82 -15.15 -8.78
N LEU A 716 -18.85 -14.47 -9.30
CA LEU A 716 -20.21 -14.53 -8.81
C LEU A 716 -20.90 -15.79 -9.32
N ARG A 717 -21.66 -16.42 -8.43
CA ARG A 717 -22.44 -17.61 -8.73
C ARG A 717 -23.81 -17.54 -8.07
N THR A 718 -24.84 -17.78 -8.85
CA THR A 718 -26.22 -17.94 -8.38
C THR A 718 -26.76 -19.31 -8.80
N GLY A 719 -27.82 -19.73 -8.13
CA GLY A 719 -28.54 -20.94 -8.50
C GLY A 719 -30.01 -20.79 -8.22
N ASN A 720 -30.83 -20.96 -9.26
CA ASN A 720 -32.28 -20.99 -9.17
C ASN A 720 -32.93 -19.75 -8.54
N ALA A 721 -32.28 -18.58 -8.64
CA ALA A 721 -32.69 -17.33 -7.99
C ALA A 721 -32.52 -16.15 -8.95
N ASN A 722 -33.23 -15.05 -8.64
CA ASN A 722 -32.90 -13.72 -9.15
C ASN A 722 -32.08 -12.99 -8.11
N VAL A 723 -30.95 -12.41 -8.49
CA VAL A 723 -30.02 -11.80 -7.54
C VAL A 723 -29.57 -10.43 -8.00
N GLY A 724 -29.68 -9.45 -7.10
CA GLY A 724 -29.04 -8.13 -7.25
C GLY A 724 -27.72 -8.11 -6.48
N TYR A 725 -26.69 -7.51 -7.08
CA TYR A 725 -25.38 -7.23 -6.48
C TYR A 725 -25.04 -5.76 -6.64
N ASP A 726 -24.42 -5.17 -5.63
CA ASP A 726 -23.90 -3.81 -5.68
C ASP A 726 -22.68 -3.68 -4.76
N ASN A 727 -21.94 -2.57 -4.86
CA ASN A 727 -20.91 -2.19 -3.91
C ASN A 727 -19.81 -3.24 -3.72
N ILE A 728 -19.40 -3.94 -4.79
CA ILE A 728 -18.39 -5.00 -4.72
C ILE A 728 -17.01 -4.36 -4.56
N ARG A 729 -16.40 -4.58 -3.40
CA ARG A 729 -15.10 -4.03 -3.02
C ARG A 729 -14.22 -5.12 -2.45
N VAL A 730 -12.93 -5.05 -2.81
CA VAL A 730 -11.89 -5.90 -2.22
C VAL A 730 -10.83 -5.01 -1.62
N TYR A 731 -10.59 -5.22 -0.33
CA TYR A 731 -9.62 -4.52 0.49
C TYR A 731 -8.48 -5.46 0.87
N ARG A 732 -7.32 -4.87 1.11
CA ARG A 732 -6.14 -5.55 1.66
C ARG A 732 -5.84 -5.03 3.06
N SER A 733 -5.27 -5.88 3.91
CA SER A 733 -4.83 -5.45 5.23
C SER A 733 -3.73 -4.41 5.14
N ARG A 734 -3.76 -3.40 6.03
CA ARG A 734 -2.77 -2.30 6.06
C ARG A 734 -2.20 -2.06 7.46
N GLY A 735 -1.06 -1.35 7.51
CA GLY A 735 -0.51 -0.77 8.74
C GLY A 735 -1.19 0.55 9.13
N ALA A 736 -0.49 1.36 9.93
CA ALA A 736 -0.89 2.74 10.25
C ALA A 736 -0.70 3.70 9.06
N SER A 737 0.04 3.28 8.05
CA SER A 737 0.21 3.96 6.77
C SER A 737 0.15 2.98 5.60
N PHE A 738 -0.07 3.48 4.39
CA PHE A 738 -0.12 2.71 3.14
C PHE A 738 0.46 3.52 1.99
N LEU A 739 1.36 2.93 1.20
CA LEU A 739 1.96 3.57 0.02
C LEU A 739 1.02 3.44 -1.18
N VAL A 740 0.51 4.56 -1.67
CA VAL A 740 -0.25 4.63 -2.91
C VAL A 740 0.72 4.86 -4.05
N GLN A 741 0.79 3.88 -4.95
CA GLN A 741 1.63 3.95 -6.15
C GLN A 741 0.89 4.66 -7.29
N VAL A 742 1.56 5.58 -7.97
CA VAL A 742 1.03 6.39 -9.07
C VAL A 742 1.64 5.95 -10.39
N GLY A 743 0.84 5.96 -11.45
CA GLY A 743 1.25 5.57 -12.80
C GLY A 743 0.55 4.30 -13.29
N SER A 744 0.75 3.94 -14.55
CA SER A 744 -0.06 2.95 -15.27
C SER A 744 -0.10 1.54 -14.65
N ALA A 745 0.93 1.16 -13.88
CA ALA A 745 1.00 -0.10 -13.15
C ALA A 745 0.60 0.03 -11.65
N GLY A 746 0.43 1.25 -11.17
CA GLY A 746 0.17 1.57 -9.77
C GLY A 746 -1.30 1.44 -9.37
N HIS A 747 -1.63 1.98 -8.19
CA HIS A 747 -2.99 2.04 -7.69
C HIS A 747 -3.80 3.16 -8.35
N ALA A 748 -3.16 4.31 -8.56
CA ALA A 748 -3.71 5.47 -9.26
C ALA A 748 -3.15 5.53 -10.68
N ARG A 749 -3.86 4.92 -11.63
CA ARG A 749 -3.34 4.71 -12.99
C ARG A 749 -3.61 5.88 -13.94
N TYR A 750 -4.58 6.72 -13.60
CA TYR A 750 -5.12 7.75 -14.47
C TYR A 750 -4.87 9.15 -13.88
N GLU A 751 -4.67 10.12 -14.76
CA GLU A 751 -4.65 11.53 -14.42
C GLU A 751 -6.06 12.06 -14.14
N SER A 752 -6.15 13.16 -13.40
CA SER A 752 -7.40 13.87 -13.15
C SER A 752 -7.98 14.42 -14.45
N PRO A 753 -9.25 14.17 -14.78
CA PRO A 753 -9.85 14.69 -16.02
C PRO A 753 -10.02 16.21 -16.05
N SER A 754 -9.98 16.86 -14.89
CA SER A 754 -10.05 18.32 -14.76
C SER A 754 -9.51 18.79 -13.41
N PRO A 755 -9.23 20.10 -13.23
CA PRO A 755 -8.79 20.66 -11.95
C PRO A 755 -9.76 20.46 -10.78
N ALA A 756 -11.03 20.14 -11.03
CA ALA A 756 -12.05 19.93 -10.00
C ALA A 756 -12.26 18.44 -9.64
N GLN A 757 -11.85 17.51 -10.51
CA GLN A 757 -12.19 16.09 -10.40
C GLN A 757 -11.03 15.28 -9.84
N ALA A 758 -11.27 14.53 -8.76
CA ALA A 758 -10.30 13.59 -8.22
C ALA A 758 -10.12 12.37 -9.14
N ALA A 759 -8.90 11.84 -9.16
CA ALA A 759 -8.53 10.64 -9.91
C ALA A 759 -8.28 9.42 -9.02
N VAL A 760 -8.06 9.62 -7.71
CA VAL A 760 -7.85 8.54 -6.75
C VAL A 760 -8.76 8.70 -5.54
N ARG A 761 -9.27 7.57 -5.04
CA ARG A 761 -10.09 7.46 -3.85
C ARG A 761 -9.52 6.38 -2.95
N ILE A 762 -9.26 6.72 -1.71
CA ILE A 762 -8.76 5.81 -0.68
C ILE A 762 -9.88 5.57 0.32
N LEU A 763 -10.19 4.30 0.56
CA LEU A 763 -11.18 3.87 1.52
C LEU A 763 -10.49 3.11 2.64
N SER A 764 -10.89 3.36 3.88
CA SER A 764 -10.43 2.57 5.02
C SER A 764 -11.57 1.99 5.82
N GLN A 765 -11.37 0.74 6.22
CA GLN A 765 -12.29 -0.02 7.05
C GLN A 765 -11.52 -0.68 8.20
N VAL A 766 -12.07 -0.64 9.41
CA VAL A 766 -11.43 -1.16 10.62
C VAL A 766 -12.42 -2.01 11.41
N ARG A 767 -11.92 -3.05 12.08
CA ARG A 767 -12.67 -3.94 12.96
C ARG A 767 -11.96 -4.09 14.30
N ASP A 768 -12.73 -4.12 15.39
CA ASP A 768 -12.24 -4.33 16.74
C ASP A 768 -12.15 -5.81 17.13
N VAL A 769 -11.71 -6.10 18.36
CA VAL A 769 -11.62 -7.46 18.91
C VAL A 769 -12.99 -8.09 19.24
N GLN A 770 -14.07 -7.29 19.30
CA GLN A 770 -15.46 -7.72 19.46
C GLN A 770 -16.15 -8.02 18.12
N ASN A 771 -15.47 -7.78 17.00
CA ASN A 771 -15.95 -7.92 15.62
C ASN A 771 -16.93 -6.82 15.15
N LEU A 772 -16.95 -5.66 15.80
CA LEU A 772 -17.67 -4.48 15.34
C LEU A 772 -16.86 -3.73 14.28
N TRP A 773 -17.58 -3.12 13.34
CA TRP A 773 -17.00 -2.41 12.20
C TRP A 773 -17.09 -0.91 12.36
N ALA A 774 -16.01 -0.20 12.06
CA ALA A 774 -16.01 1.24 11.97
C ALA A 774 -16.91 1.73 10.82
N THR A 775 -17.41 2.97 10.94
CA THR A 775 -17.86 3.71 9.76
C THR A 775 -16.66 3.89 8.81
N ARG A 776 -16.88 3.61 7.52
CA ARG A 776 -15.84 3.68 6.50
C ARG A 776 -15.31 5.11 6.36
N ALA A 777 -13.99 5.29 6.42
CA ALA A 777 -13.34 6.54 6.04
C ALA A 777 -13.09 6.56 4.53
N LEU A 778 -13.19 7.76 3.93
CA LEU A 778 -12.95 8.00 2.51
C LEU A 778 -12.19 9.31 2.35
N ALA A 779 -11.15 9.31 1.53
CA ALA A 779 -10.43 10.49 1.10
C ALA A 779 -10.16 10.40 -0.40
N GLU A 780 -10.07 11.55 -1.07
CA GLU A 780 -9.82 11.65 -2.49
C GLU A 780 -8.65 12.59 -2.74
N ALA A 781 -7.91 12.34 -3.82
CA ALA A 781 -6.85 13.22 -4.28
C ALA A 781 -6.85 13.33 -5.81
N LYS A 782 -6.26 14.41 -6.31
CA LYS A 782 -6.11 14.65 -7.74
C LYS A 782 -4.74 14.20 -8.20
N ILE A 783 -4.68 13.69 -9.43
CA ILE A 783 -3.44 13.19 -10.02
C ILE A 783 -3.11 14.07 -11.23
N ASP A 784 -1.89 14.56 -11.30
CA ASP A 784 -1.36 15.22 -12.49
C ASP A 784 -0.12 14.45 -12.93
N LEU A 785 -0.08 14.01 -14.19
CA LEU A 785 1.04 13.28 -14.77
C LEU A 785 1.67 14.05 -15.94
N THR A 786 1.11 15.19 -16.30
CA THR A 786 1.44 15.91 -17.52
C THR A 786 2.24 17.16 -17.14
N PRO A 787 3.48 17.32 -17.62
CA PRO A 787 4.25 18.54 -17.35
C PRO A 787 3.60 19.78 -17.95
N PRO A 788 3.86 20.98 -17.39
CA PRO A 788 3.36 22.23 -17.93
C PRO A 788 3.99 22.57 -19.28
N ASP A 789 3.30 23.37 -20.08
CA ASP A 789 3.80 23.86 -21.38
C ASP A 789 4.36 25.28 -21.27
N ALA A 790 5.49 25.52 -21.95
CA ALA A 790 6.08 26.83 -22.12
C ALA A 790 6.46 27.07 -23.59
N THR A 791 6.04 28.21 -24.14
CA THR A 791 6.45 28.68 -25.46
C THR A 791 6.89 30.13 -25.42
N LEU A 792 7.82 30.48 -26.32
CA LEU A 792 8.42 31.81 -26.35
C LEU A 792 8.63 32.26 -27.78
N ALA A 793 8.20 33.48 -28.07
CA ALA A 793 8.44 34.15 -29.35
C ALA A 793 8.81 35.61 -29.11
N VAL A 794 9.88 36.05 -29.75
CA VAL A 794 10.35 37.45 -29.74
C VAL A 794 10.38 37.90 -31.19
N SER A 795 9.67 38.99 -31.51
CA SER A 795 9.57 39.52 -32.88
C SER A 795 10.16 40.91 -32.98
N GLY A 796 10.66 41.23 -34.19
CA GLY A 796 11.25 42.52 -34.52
C GLY A 796 12.62 42.77 -33.89
N TRP A 797 13.27 43.83 -34.34
CA TRP A 797 14.53 44.33 -33.79
C TRP A 797 14.32 45.07 -32.48
N LYS A 798 15.27 44.95 -31.56
CA LYS A 798 15.26 45.64 -30.27
C LYS A 798 16.34 46.71 -30.27
N THR A 799 15.90 47.97 -30.26
CA THR A 799 16.74 49.17 -30.24
C THR A 799 16.83 49.81 -28.85
N GLN A 800 15.95 49.41 -27.93
CA GLN A 800 15.83 49.88 -26.55
C GLN A 800 15.10 48.82 -25.71
N ASP A 801 14.94 49.09 -24.40
CA ASP A 801 14.20 48.24 -23.46
C ASP A 801 12.81 47.86 -23.97
N PHE A 802 12.39 46.63 -23.71
CA PHE A 802 11.10 46.10 -24.18
C PHE A 802 10.46 45.14 -23.18
N THR A 803 9.13 45.08 -23.16
CA THR A 803 8.40 44.12 -22.33
C THR A 803 8.15 42.83 -23.11
N GLN A 804 8.62 41.69 -22.59
CA GLN A 804 8.33 40.37 -23.15
C GLN A 804 7.16 39.73 -22.40
N SER A 805 6.22 39.14 -23.15
CA SER A 805 5.17 38.28 -22.60
C SER A 805 5.51 36.80 -22.80
N PHE A 806 5.32 35.97 -21.78
CA PHE A 806 5.56 34.53 -21.79
C PHE A 806 4.22 33.78 -21.98
N GLN A 807 4.21 32.75 -22.84
CA GLN A 807 3.02 31.97 -23.18
C GLN A 807 3.13 30.58 -22.55
N GLU A 808 2.49 30.41 -21.40
CA GLU A 808 2.70 29.28 -20.50
C GLU A 808 1.37 28.83 -19.90
N SER A 809 1.18 27.53 -19.80
CA SER A 809 -0.07 26.96 -19.30
C SER A 809 0.16 25.60 -18.68
N ASP A 810 -0.67 25.27 -17.70
CA ASP A 810 -0.87 23.91 -17.24
C ASP A 810 -2.37 23.64 -17.19
N ALA A 811 -2.78 22.45 -17.65
CA ALA A 811 -4.20 22.13 -17.79
C ALA A 811 -4.86 21.67 -16.47
N LEU A 812 -4.06 21.24 -15.49
CA LEU A 812 -4.54 20.55 -14.29
C LEU A 812 -4.10 21.25 -13.01
N SER A 813 -2.90 20.98 -12.53
CA SER A 813 -2.41 21.45 -11.23
C SER A 813 -2.09 22.95 -11.18
N GLY A 814 -1.95 23.59 -12.34
CA GLY A 814 -1.61 24.99 -12.48
C GLY A 814 -0.11 25.26 -12.29
N LEU A 815 0.34 26.45 -12.69
CA LEU A 815 1.74 26.86 -12.60
C LEU A 815 2.09 27.40 -11.20
N ALA A 816 3.09 26.81 -10.55
CA ALA A 816 3.60 27.25 -9.26
C ALA A 816 4.73 28.26 -9.39
N GLN A 817 5.80 27.94 -10.14
CA GLN A 817 7.00 28.77 -10.26
C GLN A 817 7.35 29.06 -11.71
N ARG A 818 7.97 30.22 -11.97
CA ARG A 818 8.31 30.69 -13.31
C ARG A 818 9.72 31.27 -13.34
N PHE A 819 10.49 30.89 -14.34
CA PHE A 819 11.89 31.29 -14.49
C PHE A 819 12.18 31.75 -15.91
N PHE A 820 13.18 32.62 -16.06
CA PHE A 820 13.69 33.04 -17.34
C PHE A 820 15.21 33.25 -17.29
N LEU A 821 15.85 33.14 -18.45
CA LEU A 821 17.28 33.35 -18.62
C LEU A 821 17.54 34.13 -19.92
N PRO A 822 17.82 35.44 -19.83
CA PRO A 822 18.30 36.21 -20.96
C PRO A 822 19.81 36.02 -21.12
N LEU A 823 20.22 35.83 -22.37
CA LEU A 823 21.59 35.62 -22.79
C LEU A 823 21.97 36.64 -23.86
N TYR A 824 23.21 37.08 -23.84
CA TYR A 824 23.83 37.84 -24.92
C TYR A 824 25.01 37.07 -25.48
N ARG A 825 25.38 37.39 -26.72
CA ARG A 825 26.44 36.71 -27.46
C ARG A 825 27.75 37.47 -27.33
N ASP A 826 28.69 36.93 -26.56
CA ASP A 826 30.07 37.41 -26.45
C ASP A 826 30.95 36.63 -27.45
N GLY A 827 31.16 37.21 -28.63
CA GLY A 827 31.84 36.53 -29.74
C GLY A 827 31.07 35.28 -30.22
N ALA A 828 31.62 34.10 -29.97
CA ALA A 828 31.01 32.81 -30.34
C ALA A 828 30.23 32.16 -29.18
N VAL A 829 30.22 32.76 -27.99
CA VAL A 829 29.77 32.13 -26.74
C VAL A 829 28.54 32.87 -26.20
N TRP A 830 27.60 32.14 -25.60
CA TRP A 830 26.48 32.73 -24.89
C TRP A 830 26.85 33.03 -23.45
N ARG A 831 26.44 34.20 -22.94
CA ARG A 831 26.70 34.64 -21.57
C ARG A 831 25.44 35.20 -20.92
N GLY A 832 25.29 34.97 -19.62
CA GLY A 832 24.31 35.67 -18.78
C GLY A 832 24.91 36.89 -18.11
N GLN A 833 24.09 37.90 -17.80
CA GLN A 833 24.54 39.09 -17.07
C GLN A 833 24.55 38.82 -15.55
N SER A 834 25.72 38.48 -15.01
CA SER A 834 25.90 38.05 -13.61
C SER A 834 25.57 39.12 -12.58
N THR A 835 25.82 40.40 -12.91
CA THR A 835 25.46 41.53 -12.05
C THR A 835 23.94 41.69 -11.89
N GLN A 836 23.18 41.21 -12.88
CA GLN A 836 21.71 41.15 -12.89
C GLN A 836 21.16 39.80 -12.40
N GLY A 837 22.03 38.90 -11.94
CA GLY A 837 21.64 37.62 -11.35
C GLY A 837 21.46 36.45 -12.30
N PHE A 838 21.98 36.57 -13.53
CA PHE A 838 21.92 35.51 -14.54
C PHE A 838 23.30 34.95 -14.84
N LEU A 839 23.42 33.63 -14.96
CA LEU A 839 24.65 32.96 -15.33
C LEU A 839 24.35 31.88 -16.36
N TYR A 840 25.22 31.77 -17.37
CA TYR A 840 25.28 30.67 -18.31
C TYR A 840 26.74 30.38 -18.62
N GLU A 841 27.17 29.17 -18.29
CA GLU A 841 28.52 28.69 -18.57
C GLU A 841 28.44 27.23 -19.04
N SER A 842 28.96 26.97 -20.24
CA SER A 842 29.06 25.63 -20.85
C SER A 842 30.50 25.11 -20.91
N PHE A 843 31.48 25.88 -20.42
CA PHE A 843 32.91 25.52 -20.39
C PHE A 843 33.54 25.15 -21.75
N ASP A 844 32.88 25.47 -22.87
CA ASP A 844 33.37 25.26 -24.24
C ASP A 844 34.51 26.22 -24.64
N SER A 845 34.73 27.27 -23.85
CA SER A 845 35.76 28.30 -24.05
C SER A 845 36.36 28.69 -22.69
N PRO A 846 37.47 29.45 -22.63
CA PRO A 846 38.01 29.92 -21.36
C PRO A 846 36.91 30.59 -20.52
N SER A 847 36.67 30.08 -19.31
CA SER A 847 35.56 30.46 -18.46
C SER A 847 35.76 31.88 -17.91
N GLY A 848 35.16 32.89 -18.55
CA GLY A 848 35.21 34.27 -18.10
C GLY A 848 34.55 34.42 -16.74
N GLY A 849 35.21 35.11 -15.80
CA GLY A 849 34.64 35.45 -14.48
C GLY A 849 34.73 34.38 -13.39
N TRP A 850 35.06 33.13 -13.72
CA TRP A 850 35.28 32.07 -12.73
C TRP A 850 36.65 32.17 -12.07
N GLN A 851 36.71 31.84 -10.78
CA GLN A 851 37.93 31.87 -9.97
C GLN A 851 38.15 30.53 -9.29
N ALA A 852 39.36 29.98 -9.47
CA ALA A 852 39.80 28.79 -8.74
C ALA A 852 40.22 29.18 -7.33
N GLY A 853 39.61 28.54 -6.33
CA GLY A 853 40.13 28.50 -4.97
C GLY A 853 40.90 27.20 -4.74
N THR A 854 40.63 26.52 -3.63
CA THR A 854 41.31 25.27 -3.27
C THR A 854 41.00 24.13 -4.26
N GLY A 855 42.02 23.36 -4.64
CA GLY A 855 41.93 22.17 -5.53
C GLY A 855 42.53 22.40 -6.92
N SER A 856 42.59 21.34 -7.72
CA SER A 856 43.11 21.38 -9.10
C SER A 856 41.96 21.44 -10.11
N TRP A 857 41.82 22.59 -10.80
CA TRP A 857 40.74 22.89 -11.72
C TRP A 857 41.26 23.21 -13.13
N SER A 858 40.60 22.70 -14.16
CA SER A 858 40.94 22.96 -15.56
C SER A 858 39.73 22.81 -16.48
N SER A 859 39.62 23.63 -17.52
CA SER A 859 38.61 23.49 -18.57
C SER A 859 39.20 22.73 -19.77
N THR A 860 38.66 21.57 -20.13
CA THR A 860 39.13 20.77 -21.29
C THR A 860 37.97 20.00 -21.91
N GLY A 861 37.85 20.07 -23.24
CA GLY A 861 36.88 19.27 -23.99
C GLY A 861 35.40 19.61 -23.73
N GLY A 862 35.09 20.87 -23.38
CA GLY A 862 33.73 21.30 -23.05
C GLY A 862 33.30 21.01 -21.61
N TYR A 863 34.24 20.63 -20.73
CA TYR A 863 33.97 20.38 -19.32
C TYR A 863 34.91 21.18 -18.42
N LEU A 864 34.40 21.61 -17.27
CA LEU A 864 35.24 21.97 -16.13
C LEU A 864 35.58 20.71 -15.34
N ILE A 865 36.86 20.44 -15.20
CA ILE A 865 37.40 19.25 -14.55
C ILE A 865 38.00 19.66 -13.20
N GLN A 866 37.48 19.07 -12.13
CA GLN A 866 38.17 18.98 -10.85
C GLN A 866 38.92 17.65 -10.80
N SER A 867 40.23 17.68 -10.61
CA SER A 867 41.09 16.48 -10.63
C SER A 867 41.74 16.11 -9.29
N ASP A 868 41.69 16.99 -8.29
CA ASP A 868 42.28 16.73 -6.97
C ASP A 868 41.33 15.87 -6.11
N ALA A 869 41.56 14.55 -6.17
CA ALA A 869 40.83 13.54 -5.41
C ALA A 869 41.25 13.46 -3.93
N THR A 870 42.19 14.28 -3.46
CA THR A 870 42.69 14.22 -2.07
C THR A 870 42.07 15.30 -1.19
N ASN A 871 41.65 16.41 -1.79
CA ASN A 871 41.15 17.56 -1.05
C ASN A 871 39.74 17.35 -0.51
N THR A 872 39.50 17.76 0.73
CA THR A 872 38.19 17.59 1.38
C THR A 872 37.27 18.81 1.23
N ASN A 873 37.76 19.91 0.65
CA ASN A 873 37.06 21.19 0.58
C ASN A 873 37.49 22.07 -0.61
N THR A 874 37.22 21.61 -1.83
CA THR A 874 37.61 22.34 -3.04
C THR A 874 36.68 23.53 -3.29
N ALA A 875 37.13 24.48 -4.11
CA ALA A 875 36.38 25.69 -4.42
C ALA A 875 36.63 26.13 -5.86
N TYR A 876 35.55 26.31 -6.61
CA TYR A 876 35.54 27.04 -7.88
C TYR A 876 34.29 27.93 -7.88
N HIS A 877 34.42 29.24 -8.00
CA HIS A 877 33.30 30.16 -7.76
C HIS A 877 33.19 31.25 -8.82
N HIS A 878 31.98 31.77 -8.97
CA HIS A 878 31.66 32.86 -9.88
C HIS A 878 30.78 33.90 -9.16
N PRO A 879 31.06 35.20 -9.30
CA PRO A 879 30.18 36.26 -8.78
C PRO A 879 28.86 36.26 -9.55
N VAL A 880 27.73 36.22 -8.85
CA VAL A 880 26.39 36.34 -9.42
C VAL A 880 25.43 36.85 -8.35
N THR A 881 24.77 37.96 -8.64
CA THR A 881 23.85 38.62 -7.70
C THR A 881 22.57 37.78 -7.57
N GLN A 882 22.32 37.18 -6.42
CA GLN A 882 21.15 36.34 -6.18
C GLN A 882 20.16 37.06 -5.25
N SER A 883 18.88 36.78 -5.46
CA SER A 883 17.70 37.36 -4.81
C SER A 883 16.82 36.27 -4.19
N THR A 884 15.56 36.59 -3.89
CA THR A 884 14.62 35.68 -3.23
C THR A 884 14.09 34.57 -4.13
N LYS A 885 14.30 34.61 -5.47
CA LYS A 885 13.75 33.59 -6.39
C LYS A 885 14.69 33.26 -7.54
N HIS A 886 15.18 32.02 -7.59
CA HIS A 886 16.13 31.54 -8.60
C HIS A 886 15.96 30.06 -8.92
N LEU A 887 16.35 29.68 -10.15
CA LEU A 887 16.54 28.29 -10.56
C LEU A 887 18.01 28.08 -10.92
N TYR A 888 18.65 27.10 -10.28
CA TYR A 888 20.02 26.69 -10.54
C TYR A 888 20.00 25.39 -11.32
N ARG A 889 20.63 25.33 -12.50
CA ARG A 889 20.72 24.10 -13.29
C ARG A 889 22.18 23.75 -13.49
N ILE A 890 22.56 22.57 -13.05
CA ILE A 890 23.94 22.14 -13.08
C ILE A 890 24.01 20.69 -13.50
N LYS A 891 24.79 20.41 -14.54
CA LYS A 891 25.00 19.04 -15.03
C LYS A 891 26.44 18.62 -14.81
N ALA A 892 26.64 17.51 -14.12
CA ALA A 892 27.98 16.99 -13.84
C ALA A 892 27.99 15.48 -13.62
N ARG A 893 29.20 14.90 -13.72
CA ARG A 893 29.46 13.48 -13.44
C ARG A 893 30.69 13.29 -12.56
N LEU A 894 30.58 12.34 -11.64
CA LEU A 894 31.69 11.85 -10.81
C LEU A 894 32.51 10.83 -11.59
N THR A 895 33.84 10.98 -11.67
CA THR A 895 34.69 10.12 -12.51
C THR A 895 35.62 9.19 -11.73
N ASN A 896 35.98 9.50 -10.48
CA ASN A 896 36.86 8.65 -9.68
C ASN A 896 36.12 7.53 -8.92
N THR A 897 36.82 6.41 -8.73
CA THR A 897 36.27 5.19 -8.11
C THR A 897 36.70 4.97 -6.64
N THR A 898 37.53 5.85 -6.07
CA THR A 898 38.08 5.73 -4.70
C THR A 898 38.00 7.05 -3.93
N GLY A 899 37.93 7.02 -2.60
CA GLY A 899 37.81 8.21 -1.70
C GLY A 899 36.43 8.35 -1.05
N ASN A 900 36.25 9.34 -0.15
CA ASN A 900 34.95 9.76 0.40
C ASN A 900 34.28 10.77 -0.55
N ARG A 901 33.82 10.24 -1.69
CA ARG A 901 33.39 10.95 -2.88
C ARG A 901 32.04 11.60 -2.67
N ARG A 902 32.06 12.92 -2.67
CA ARG A 902 30.87 13.73 -2.81
C ARG A 902 31.17 14.99 -3.59
N TRP A 903 30.18 15.45 -4.33
CA TRP A 903 30.24 16.69 -5.09
C TRP A 903 28.95 17.47 -4.90
N GLY A 904 29.03 18.79 -5.04
CA GLY A 904 27.94 19.68 -4.73
C GLY A 904 28.27 21.12 -5.03
N PHE A 905 27.38 22.01 -4.64
CA PHE A 905 27.53 23.43 -4.88
C PHE A 905 26.78 24.24 -3.84
N HIS A 906 27.33 25.41 -3.55
CA HIS A 906 26.73 26.45 -2.73
C HIS A 906 25.95 27.40 -3.63
N ILE A 907 24.68 27.63 -3.29
CA ILE A 907 23.85 28.71 -3.81
C ILE A 907 23.72 29.80 -2.74
N LEU A 908 23.43 31.02 -3.18
CA LEU A 908 23.31 32.22 -2.33
C LEU A 908 24.56 32.47 -1.46
N ALA A 909 25.74 32.06 -1.92
CA ALA A 909 26.97 32.24 -1.16
C ALA A 909 27.31 33.72 -0.98
N SER A 910 27.50 34.13 0.27
CA SER A 910 27.84 35.52 0.62
C SER A 910 29.34 35.82 0.53
N ASP A 911 30.20 34.84 0.81
CA ASP A 911 31.66 35.02 0.78
C ASP A 911 32.38 33.73 0.35
N PRO A 912 32.82 33.60 -0.92
CA PRO A 912 33.43 32.37 -1.42
C PRO A 912 34.83 32.09 -0.86
N ALA A 913 35.49 33.06 -0.23
CA ALA A 913 36.83 32.88 0.33
C ALA A 913 36.79 32.03 1.63
N GLN A 914 35.63 31.96 2.29
CA GLN A 914 35.46 31.19 3.51
C GLN A 914 35.28 29.69 3.23
N SER A 915 35.65 28.86 4.22
CA SER A 915 35.63 27.40 4.10
C SER A 915 34.26 26.80 3.76
N GLN A 916 33.17 27.43 4.20
CA GLN A 916 31.78 27.05 3.93
C GLN A 916 31.02 28.11 3.13
N ARG A 917 31.74 29.05 2.49
CA ARG A 917 31.18 30.09 1.62
C ARG A 917 30.30 31.14 2.30
N GLY A 918 30.52 31.40 3.59
CA GLY A 918 29.72 32.32 4.40
C GLY A 918 28.30 31.78 4.61
N ASP A 919 27.31 32.66 4.64
CA ASP A 919 25.90 32.27 4.58
C ASP A 919 25.58 31.74 3.18
N SER A 920 24.97 30.55 3.09
CA SER A 920 24.65 29.87 1.83
C SER A 920 23.78 28.63 2.04
N TYR A 921 23.22 28.07 0.97
CA TYR A 921 22.69 26.71 0.98
C TYR A 921 23.59 25.78 0.15
N LEU A 922 23.89 24.59 0.67
CA LEU A 922 24.77 23.61 0.04
C LEU A 922 24.02 22.33 -0.26
N ILE A 923 24.02 21.95 -1.54
CA ILE A 923 23.43 20.71 -2.03
C ILE A 923 24.56 19.71 -2.27
N TRP A 924 24.52 18.59 -1.57
CA TRP A 924 25.51 17.51 -1.69
C TRP A 924 24.90 16.27 -2.35
N LEU A 925 25.61 15.74 -3.36
CA LEU A 925 25.44 14.40 -3.87
C LEU A 925 26.53 13.52 -3.25
N ARG A 926 26.15 12.59 -2.36
CA ARG A 926 27.09 11.78 -1.59
C ARG A 926 27.13 10.35 -2.09
N TYR A 927 28.09 10.08 -2.97
CA TYR A 927 28.21 8.79 -3.62
C TYR A 927 28.37 7.64 -2.61
N ASP A 928 29.29 7.74 -1.66
CA ASP A 928 29.54 6.62 -0.75
C ASP A 928 28.41 6.39 0.27
N ASN A 929 27.54 7.38 0.48
CA ASN A 929 26.35 7.25 1.33
C ASN A 929 25.08 6.88 0.54
N GLN A 930 25.10 7.03 -0.80
CA GLN A 930 23.94 6.83 -1.68
C GLN A 930 22.75 7.70 -1.26
N ASP A 931 23.01 9.00 -1.07
CA ASP A 931 21.99 9.98 -0.71
C ASP A 931 22.32 11.41 -1.17
N ILE A 932 21.29 12.26 -1.06
CA ILE A 932 21.34 13.71 -1.28
C ILE A 932 21.16 14.41 0.06
N GLN A 933 21.91 15.50 0.29
CA GLN A 933 21.74 16.34 1.47
C GLN A 933 21.58 17.82 1.12
N ILE A 934 20.67 18.47 1.84
CA ILE A 934 20.53 19.93 1.87
C ILE A 934 21.13 20.43 3.18
N TYR A 935 22.09 21.33 3.08
CA TYR A 935 22.66 22.06 4.20
C TYR A 935 22.31 23.53 4.11
N GLU A 936 22.10 24.12 5.28
CA GLU A 936 22.12 25.55 5.46
C GLU A 936 23.44 25.93 6.12
N THR A 937 24.07 26.98 5.62
CA THR A 937 25.27 27.56 6.23
C THR A 937 24.90 28.90 6.82
N ILE A 938 25.14 29.08 8.12
CA ILE A 938 24.95 30.35 8.83
C ILE A 938 26.25 30.69 9.53
N SER A 939 26.75 31.91 9.31
CA SER A 939 28.03 32.40 9.80
C SER A 939 29.15 31.37 9.55
N ASN A 940 29.22 30.86 8.31
CA ASN A 940 30.22 29.87 7.88
C ASN A 940 30.16 28.51 8.61
N THR A 941 29.03 28.18 9.24
CA THR A 941 28.80 26.90 9.94
C THR A 941 27.71 26.09 9.25
N LEU A 942 27.98 24.82 8.93
CA LEU A 942 27.06 23.92 8.23
C LEU A 942 26.06 23.25 9.17
N TYR A 943 24.78 23.31 8.82
CA TYR A 943 23.67 22.61 9.47
C TYR A 943 22.95 21.71 8.48
N THR A 944 22.89 20.40 8.77
CA THR A 944 22.14 19.46 7.92
C THR A 944 20.63 19.66 8.14
N ARG A 945 19.89 19.93 7.06
CA ARG A 945 18.44 20.15 7.11
C ARG A 945 17.64 18.99 6.54
N ARG A 946 18.14 18.38 5.46
CA ARG A 946 17.48 17.25 4.81
C ARG A 946 18.50 16.20 4.36
N THR A 947 18.14 14.92 4.48
CA THR A 947 18.87 13.79 3.90
C THR A 947 17.86 12.87 3.23
N VAL A 948 18.04 12.56 1.95
CA VAL A 948 17.15 11.69 1.17
C VAL A 948 17.95 10.60 0.48
N PRO A 949 17.65 9.30 0.68
CA PRO A 949 18.29 8.21 -0.05
C PRO A 949 18.12 8.37 -1.57
N TYR A 950 19.21 8.21 -2.31
CA TYR A 950 19.21 8.31 -3.77
C TYR A 950 20.39 7.54 -4.37
N PRO A 951 20.16 6.60 -5.29
CA PRO A 951 21.24 5.81 -5.88
C PRO A 951 22.12 6.64 -6.81
N LEU A 952 23.44 6.60 -6.59
CA LEU A 952 24.44 7.34 -7.35
C LEU A 952 25.47 6.40 -7.98
N ALA A 953 25.83 6.66 -9.24
CA ALA A 953 26.73 5.86 -10.08
C ALA A 953 27.87 6.74 -10.64
N THR A 954 29.08 6.17 -10.74
CA THR A 954 30.24 6.83 -11.35
C THR A 954 30.11 6.83 -12.86
N GLY A 955 30.56 7.88 -13.52
CA GLY A 955 30.46 8.05 -14.98
C GLY A 955 29.06 8.38 -15.47
N THR A 956 28.09 8.58 -14.57
CA THR A 956 26.72 8.98 -14.90
C THR A 956 26.60 10.51 -14.81
N ASP A 957 26.03 11.11 -15.84
CA ASP A 957 25.65 12.52 -15.83
C ASP A 957 24.39 12.71 -14.99
N TYR A 958 24.45 13.66 -14.06
CA TYR A 958 23.32 14.09 -13.26
C TYR A 958 23.00 15.54 -13.58
N LEU A 959 21.81 15.79 -14.13
CA LEU A 959 21.23 17.13 -14.19
C LEU A 959 20.59 17.41 -12.83
N VAL A 960 21.21 18.28 -12.05
CA VAL A 960 20.73 18.73 -10.75
C VAL A 960 20.10 20.10 -10.92
N GLU A 961 18.81 20.20 -10.60
CA GLU A 961 18.07 21.45 -10.66
C GLU A 961 17.59 21.83 -9.27
N VAL A 962 17.90 23.05 -8.83
CA VAL A 962 17.53 23.55 -7.52
C VAL A 962 16.66 24.78 -7.70
N VAL A 963 15.43 24.72 -7.19
CA VAL A 963 14.57 25.90 -7.09
C VAL A 963 14.75 26.50 -5.71
N TYR A 964 15.03 27.80 -5.67
CA TYR A 964 14.94 28.63 -4.49
C TYR A 964 13.80 29.64 -4.68
N ASP A 965 12.82 29.65 -3.78
CA ASP A 965 11.71 30.61 -3.80
C ASP A 965 11.33 31.00 -2.36
N GLU A 966 11.80 32.17 -1.91
CA GLU A 966 11.51 32.75 -0.59
C GLU A 966 11.73 31.79 0.60
N GLY A 967 12.75 30.92 0.51
CA GLY A 967 13.06 29.92 1.54
C GLY A 967 12.65 28.50 1.20
N TYR A 968 11.77 28.29 0.22
CA TYR A 968 11.53 26.97 -0.35
C TYR A 968 12.75 26.54 -1.16
N ILE A 969 13.26 25.34 -0.87
CA ILE A 969 14.34 24.68 -1.59
C ILE A 969 13.83 23.33 -2.07
N GLY A 970 13.60 23.22 -3.38
CA GLY A 970 13.34 21.94 -4.06
C GLY A 970 14.57 21.50 -4.85
N VAL A 971 14.88 20.20 -4.82
CA VAL A 971 16.01 19.59 -5.54
C VAL A 971 15.50 18.49 -6.45
N TRP A 972 15.67 18.69 -7.75
CA TRP A 972 15.39 17.72 -8.80
C TRP A 972 16.68 17.10 -9.32
N ILE A 973 16.62 15.82 -9.65
CA ILE A 973 17.70 15.13 -10.37
C ILE A 973 17.08 14.43 -11.57
N ASN A 974 17.53 14.79 -12.77
CA ASN A 974 17.01 14.27 -14.05
C ASN A 974 15.47 14.40 -14.11
N ASP A 975 14.98 15.64 -13.89
CA ASP A 975 13.56 16.03 -13.84
C ASP A 975 12.69 15.39 -12.73
N ALA A 976 13.26 14.53 -11.88
CA ALA A 976 12.55 13.97 -10.73
C ALA A 976 12.83 14.78 -9.45
N LEU A 977 11.80 15.34 -8.82
CA LEU A 977 11.90 15.96 -7.48
C LEU A 977 12.32 14.92 -6.43
N ILE A 978 13.49 15.11 -5.82
CA ILE A 978 14.11 14.17 -4.87
C ILE A 978 14.00 14.68 -3.43
N ALA A 979 14.20 15.98 -3.20
CA ALA A 979 14.20 16.55 -1.85
C ALA A 979 13.59 17.93 -1.83
N GLU A 980 12.90 18.24 -0.72
CA GLU A 980 12.31 19.55 -0.46
C GLU A 980 12.55 19.93 1.00
N TRP A 981 12.74 21.23 1.23
CA TRP A 981 12.83 21.83 2.54
C TRP A 981 12.40 23.30 2.47
N VAL A 982 11.76 23.81 3.52
CA VAL A 982 11.40 25.23 3.65
C VAL A 982 12.16 25.79 4.84
N ASP A 983 12.92 26.85 4.59
CA ASP A 983 13.56 27.66 5.61
C ASP A 983 12.59 28.69 6.18
N GLU A 984 12.39 28.69 7.50
CA GLU A 984 11.54 29.66 8.19
C GLU A 984 12.19 31.04 8.30
N THR A 985 13.51 31.13 8.10
CA THR A 985 14.30 32.38 8.15
C THR A 985 15.21 32.50 6.93
N PRO A 986 14.63 32.69 5.73
CA PRO A 986 15.35 32.52 4.47
C PRO A 986 16.45 33.57 4.22
N LEU A 987 17.49 33.16 3.49
CA LEU A 987 18.52 34.08 2.99
C LEU A 987 17.94 35.02 1.93
N MET A 988 17.99 36.33 2.17
CA MET A 988 17.38 37.31 1.24
C MET A 988 18.16 37.49 -0.08
N GLY A 989 19.37 36.95 -0.17
CA GLY A 989 20.22 37.04 -1.35
C GLY A 989 21.62 36.50 -1.12
N GLY A 990 22.43 36.53 -2.17
CA GLY A 990 23.81 36.06 -2.16
C GLY A 990 24.62 36.69 -3.29
N SER A 991 25.95 36.62 -3.20
CA SER A 991 26.84 37.28 -4.15
C SER A 991 27.56 36.31 -5.10
N HIS A 992 27.54 35.01 -4.80
CA HIS A 992 28.29 34.00 -5.56
C HIS A 992 27.56 32.66 -5.65
N ILE A 993 27.92 31.89 -6.67
CA ILE A 993 27.75 30.45 -6.72
C ILE A 993 29.13 29.79 -6.56
N SER A 994 29.21 28.65 -5.86
CA SER A 994 30.49 27.95 -5.68
C SER A 994 30.35 26.44 -5.80
N LEU A 995 31.10 25.85 -6.72
CA LEU A 995 31.24 24.41 -6.89
C LEU A 995 32.20 23.86 -5.83
N ARG A 996 31.88 22.67 -5.33
CA ARG A 996 32.60 22.04 -4.22
C ARG A 996 32.63 20.52 -4.36
N THR A 997 33.80 19.95 -4.10
CA THR A 997 34.02 18.51 -4.01
C THR A 997 34.72 18.13 -2.71
N ASN A 998 34.57 16.87 -2.30
CA ASN A 998 35.35 16.26 -1.23
C ASN A 998 35.83 14.90 -1.74
N GLN A 999 37.15 14.76 -1.87
CA GLN A 999 37.84 13.57 -2.36
C GLN A 999 37.26 13.00 -3.67
N ALA A 1000 36.74 13.87 -4.53
CA ALA A 1000 35.98 13.50 -5.72
C ALA A 1000 36.51 14.26 -6.93
N GLN A 1001 36.75 13.52 -8.02
CA GLN A 1001 37.01 14.04 -9.36
C GLN A 1001 35.70 14.17 -10.11
N VAL A 1002 35.43 15.36 -10.64
CA VAL A 1002 34.13 15.71 -11.21
C VAL A 1002 34.34 16.47 -12.51
N GLU A 1003 33.54 16.12 -13.50
CA GLU A 1003 33.43 16.84 -14.77
C GLU A 1003 32.08 17.55 -14.79
N TRP A 1004 32.10 18.88 -14.87
CA TRP A 1004 30.92 19.72 -14.97
C TRP A 1004 30.72 20.13 -16.43
N ASP A 1005 29.54 19.83 -16.97
CA ASP A 1005 29.11 20.13 -18.34
C ASP A 1005 28.67 21.60 -18.45
N PHE A 1006 27.73 22.02 -17.60
CA PHE A 1006 27.29 23.41 -17.54
C PHE A 1006 26.83 23.84 -16.16
N VAL A 1007 26.81 25.16 -15.95
CA VAL A 1007 26.21 25.84 -14.80
C VAL A 1007 25.35 26.99 -15.29
N GLU A 1008 24.07 26.99 -14.89
CA GLU A 1008 23.12 28.04 -15.20
C GLU A 1008 22.46 28.57 -13.92
N VAL A 1009 22.27 29.89 -13.87
CA VAL A 1009 21.48 30.58 -12.83
C VAL A 1009 20.42 31.42 -13.52
N TRP A 1010 19.17 31.05 -13.29
CA TRP A 1010 17.98 31.64 -13.86
C TRP A 1010 17.32 32.57 -12.83
N GLY A 1011 16.71 33.64 -13.31
CA GLY A 1011 15.94 34.56 -12.47
C GLY A 1011 14.47 34.12 -12.36
N GLY A 1012 13.90 34.26 -11.17
CA GLY A 1012 12.47 34.07 -10.94
C GLY A 1012 11.61 35.23 -11.44
N ARG A 1013 10.35 34.96 -11.76
CA ARG A 1013 9.34 35.99 -12.05
C ARG A 1013 7.96 35.61 -11.53
N ASP A 1014 7.20 36.61 -11.07
CA ASP A 1014 5.84 36.40 -10.59
C ASP A 1014 4.77 36.67 -11.67
N ASN A 1015 5.13 37.47 -12.67
CA ASN A 1015 4.24 37.85 -13.76
C ASN A 1015 4.58 37.11 -15.07
N ASN A 1016 3.60 37.02 -15.96
CA ASN A 1016 3.79 36.56 -17.34
C ASN A 1016 4.44 37.62 -18.24
N GLN A 1017 4.83 38.78 -17.68
CA GLN A 1017 5.50 39.84 -18.41
C GLN A 1017 6.74 40.30 -17.65
N VAL A 1018 7.84 40.50 -18.36
CA VAL A 1018 9.11 41.01 -17.82
C VAL A 1018 9.61 42.14 -18.69
N LEU A 1019 10.04 43.24 -18.08
CA LEU A 1019 10.79 44.29 -18.75
C LEU A 1019 12.23 43.80 -18.97
N LEU A 1020 12.64 43.69 -20.23
CA LEU A 1020 13.98 43.29 -20.63
C LEU A 1020 14.77 44.50 -21.11
N THR A 1021 15.97 44.66 -20.56
CA THR A 1021 16.82 45.82 -20.82
C THR A 1021 17.81 45.55 -21.95
N VAL A 1022 18.11 46.59 -22.74
CA VAL A 1022 18.98 46.53 -23.92
C VAL A 1022 20.08 47.58 -23.84
N GLY A 1023 21.34 47.17 -24.04
CA GLY A 1023 22.51 48.06 -24.01
C GLY A 1023 23.71 47.48 -23.24
N PRO A 1024 24.87 48.15 -23.22
CA PRO A 1024 26.17 47.56 -22.83
C PRO A 1024 26.27 46.97 -21.41
N SER A 1025 25.36 47.31 -20.49
CA SER A 1025 25.32 46.77 -19.12
C SER A 1025 23.97 46.14 -18.78
N ALA A 1026 23.17 45.84 -19.79
CA ALA A 1026 21.82 45.32 -19.69
C ALA A 1026 21.79 43.78 -19.80
N TYR A 1027 20.58 43.19 -19.87
CA TYR A 1027 20.42 41.76 -20.14
C TYR A 1027 20.96 41.37 -21.52
N PHE A 1028 20.64 42.16 -22.53
CA PHE A 1028 21.17 42.03 -23.88
C PHE A 1028 22.30 43.05 -24.08
N ALA A 1029 23.50 42.64 -23.68
CA ALA A 1029 24.69 43.51 -23.64
C ALA A 1029 25.41 43.68 -24.97
N GLU A 1030 25.06 42.87 -25.97
CA GLU A 1030 25.71 42.87 -27.29
C GLU A 1030 24.68 42.99 -28.41
N GLN A 1031 25.09 43.62 -29.51
CA GLN A 1031 24.29 43.75 -30.73
C GLN A 1031 24.49 42.52 -31.63
N ASN A 1032 23.62 42.34 -32.63
CA ASN A 1032 23.79 41.29 -33.63
C ASN A 1032 25.17 41.38 -34.31
N PRO A 1033 26.01 40.33 -34.31
CA PRO A 1033 27.30 40.37 -35.00
C PRO A 1033 27.17 40.52 -36.52
N ALA A 1034 26.03 40.10 -37.07
CA ALA A 1034 25.64 40.26 -38.47
C ALA A 1034 24.10 40.23 -38.58
N PRO A 1035 23.49 40.74 -39.67
CA PRO A 1035 22.03 40.82 -39.83
C PRO A 1035 21.28 39.49 -39.68
N SER A 1036 21.93 38.36 -40.02
CA SER A 1036 21.35 37.02 -39.92
C SER A 1036 21.66 36.28 -38.61
N THR A 1037 22.44 36.88 -37.71
CA THR A 1037 22.90 36.22 -36.47
C THR A 1037 22.49 37.04 -35.25
N ALA A 1038 21.54 36.52 -34.48
CA ALA A 1038 21.04 37.18 -33.27
C ALA A 1038 22.12 37.40 -32.20
N GLY A 1039 22.14 38.60 -31.63
CA GLY A 1039 23.00 39.02 -30.53
C GLY A 1039 22.44 38.63 -29.15
N GLY A 1040 21.14 38.37 -29.05
CA GLY A 1040 20.48 37.93 -27.82
C GLY A 1040 19.75 36.59 -27.97
N ARG A 1041 19.50 35.94 -26.83
CA ARG A 1041 18.62 34.77 -26.72
C ARG A 1041 17.88 34.83 -25.39
N LEU A 1042 16.61 34.50 -25.40
CA LEU A 1042 15.79 34.43 -24.19
C LEU A 1042 15.29 33.01 -24.02
N MET A 1043 15.34 32.52 -22.78
CA MET A 1043 14.84 31.21 -22.41
C MET A 1043 13.79 31.31 -21.30
N SER A 1044 12.82 30.41 -21.29
CA SER A 1044 11.81 30.28 -20.23
C SER A 1044 11.66 28.85 -19.77
N ARG A 1045 11.42 28.66 -18.47
CA ARG A 1045 11.08 27.37 -17.87
C ARG A 1045 10.13 27.59 -16.69
N VAL A 1046 9.11 26.74 -16.57
CA VAL A 1046 8.12 26.82 -15.47
C VAL A 1046 8.00 25.49 -14.75
N VAL A 1047 7.49 25.54 -13.51
CA VAL A 1047 7.17 24.39 -12.67
C VAL A 1047 5.69 24.45 -12.30
N ASP A 1048 4.99 23.33 -12.44
CA ASP A 1048 3.59 23.21 -12.00
C ASP A 1048 3.48 23.00 -10.47
N ALA A 1049 2.26 22.88 -9.94
CA ALA A 1049 2.04 22.68 -8.50
C ALA A 1049 2.37 21.26 -8.00
N VAL A 1050 2.67 20.32 -8.90
CA VAL A 1050 3.11 18.94 -8.57
C VAL A 1050 4.63 18.78 -8.61
N GLY A 1051 5.32 19.77 -9.19
CA GLY A 1051 6.77 19.80 -9.33
C GLY A 1051 7.27 19.23 -10.66
N PHE A 1052 6.48 19.22 -11.74
CA PHE A 1052 7.01 18.95 -13.08
C PHE A 1052 7.51 20.23 -13.75
N PHE A 1053 8.65 20.11 -14.42
CA PHE A 1053 9.20 21.19 -15.23
C PHE A 1053 8.65 21.15 -16.65
N SER A 1054 8.40 22.34 -17.23
CA SER A 1054 8.20 22.46 -18.67
C SER A 1054 9.48 22.13 -19.44
N PRO A 1055 9.37 21.76 -20.72
CA PRO A 1055 10.46 21.92 -21.66
C PRO A 1055 10.98 23.37 -21.65
N ILE A 1056 12.26 23.56 -21.98
CA ILE A 1056 12.83 24.89 -22.09
C ILE A 1056 12.36 25.54 -23.39
N ALA A 1057 11.61 26.64 -23.26
CA ALA A 1057 11.28 27.49 -24.39
C ALA A 1057 12.47 28.41 -24.69
N THR A 1058 12.79 28.60 -25.96
CA THR A 1058 13.88 29.49 -26.40
C THR A 1058 13.44 30.36 -27.57
N ALA A 1059 13.90 31.61 -27.59
CA ALA A 1059 13.73 32.52 -28.71
C ALA A 1059 14.99 33.37 -28.88
N ASP A 1060 15.49 33.45 -30.11
CA ASP A 1060 16.57 34.38 -30.46
C ASP A 1060 16.04 35.83 -30.51
N VAL A 1061 16.86 36.78 -30.10
CA VAL A 1061 16.54 38.20 -29.98
C VAL A 1061 17.47 39.00 -30.88
N ASN A 1062 16.91 39.66 -31.88
CA ASN A 1062 17.65 40.56 -32.75
C ASN A 1062 17.81 41.93 -32.09
N VAL A 1063 19.04 42.37 -31.90
CA VAL A 1063 19.40 43.56 -31.13
C VAL A 1063 20.30 44.46 -31.98
N ASP A 1064 19.90 45.72 -32.12
CA ASP A 1064 20.68 46.78 -32.76
C ASP A 1064 20.13 48.14 -32.27
N TRP A 1065 20.93 48.85 -31.49
CA TRP A 1065 20.62 50.16 -30.93
C TRP A 1065 21.45 51.27 -31.57
N THR A 1066 22.24 50.96 -32.61
CA THR A 1066 23.07 51.94 -33.32
C THR A 1066 22.48 52.32 -34.67
N PRO A 1067 22.37 53.62 -35.01
CA PRO A 1067 21.98 54.02 -36.36
C PRO A 1067 23.01 53.63 -37.43
N PRO A 1068 22.60 53.50 -38.71
CA PRO A 1068 23.54 53.30 -39.81
C PRO A 1068 24.47 54.50 -39.96
N THR A 1069 25.64 54.28 -40.57
CA THR A 1069 26.56 55.36 -40.94
C THR A 1069 25.94 56.34 -41.95
N ALA A 1070 26.40 57.59 -41.98
CA ALA A 1070 26.02 58.52 -43.04
C ALA A 1070 26.60 58.05 -44.39
N PRO A 1071 25.91 58.30 -45.53
CA PRO A 1071 26.56 58.26 -46.84
C PRO A 1071 27.82 59.13 -46.82
N ALA A 1072 28.94 58.64 -47.34
CA ALA A 1072 30.21 59.37 -47.27
C ALA A 1072 30.17 60.70 -48.06
N THR A 1073 29.59 60.68 -49.25
CA THR A 1073 29.38 61.86 -50.10
C THR A 1073 28.06 61.73 -50.87
N VAL A 1074 27.36 62.86 -51.06
CA VAL A 1074 26.21 63.00 -51.96
C VAL A 1074 26.60 63.96 -53.08
N TYR A 1075 26.50 63.50 -54.32
CA TYR A 1075 26.85 64.24 -55.52
C TYR A 1075 25.58 64.68 -56.24
N ASP A 1076 25.56 65.91 -56.73
CA ASP A 1076 24.45 66.43 -57.52
C ASP A 1076 24.53 65.94 -58.97
N GLY A 1077 23.38 65.62 -59.57
CA GLY A 1077 23.27 65.16 -60.96
C GLY A 1077 23.30 63.64 -61.17
N THR A 1078 23.29 63.24 -62.44
CA THR A 1078 23.27 61.83 -62.88
C THR A 1078 24.60 61.36 -63.47
N GLY A 1079 25.53 62.28 -63.71
CA GLY A 1079 26.88 61.99 -64.20
C GLY A 1079 27.77 61.32 -63.14
N PRO A 1080 28.94 60.78 -63.53
CA PRO A 1080 29.88 60.12 -62.62
C PRO A 1080 30.66 61.07 -61.69
N GLY A 1081 30.32 62.35 -61.69
CA GLY A 1081 30.92 63.40 -60.87
C GLY A 1081 29.87 64.44 -60.50
N ASP A 1082 30.30 65.41 -59.72
CA ASP A 1082 29.40 66.39 -59.11
C ASP A 1082 28.99 67.51 -60.08
N GLU A 1083 27.68 67.71 -60.27
CA GLU A 1083 27.11 68.70 -61.18
C GLU A 1083 26.70 69.98 -60.44
N ASN A 1084 27.22 71.14 -60.86
CA ASN A 1084 26.97 72.41 -60.16
C ASN A 1084 25.73 73.17 -60.69
N VAL A 1085 25.20 72.81 -61.87
CA VAL A 1085 24.13 73.54 -62.57
C VAL A 1085 23.17 72.56 -63.26
N THR A 1086 21.85 72.83 -63.17
CA THR A 1086 20.81 72.14 -63.96
C THR A 1086 20.01 73.15 -64.79
N HIS A 1087 19.57 72.73 -65.98
CA HIS A 1087 18.70 73.52 -66.87
C HIS A 1087 17.26 72.99 -66.92
N THR A 1088 16.96 71.91 -66.20
CA THR A 1088 15.62 71.33 -66.15
C THR A 1088 14.86 71.86 -64.95
N GLY A 1089 13.93 72.80 -65.17
CA GLY A 1089 13.18 73.46 -64.08
C GLY A 1089 12.16 72.60 -63.35
N THR A 1090 11.98 71.36 -63.77
CA THR A 1090 10.98 70.43 -63.25
C THR A 1090 11.56 69.20 -62.56
N GLU A 1091 12.87 69.03 -62.53
CA GLU A 1091 13.48 67.87 -61.89
C GLU A 1091 14.87 68.15 -61.33
N LEU A 1092 15.26 67.34 -60.35
CA LEU A 1092 16.57 67.34 -59.73
C LEU A 1092 17.02 65.89 -59.55
N SER A 1093 18.33 65.63 -59.68
CA SER A 1093 18.92 64.30 -59.51
C SER A 1093 20.11 64.33 -58.57
N ALA A 1094 20.37 63.23 -57.88
CA ALA A 1094 21.59 63.01 -57.10
C ALA A 1094 21.99 61.53 -57.06
N HIS A 1095 23.25 61.28 -56.77
CA HIS A 1095 23.80 59.95 -56.47
C HIS A 1095 24.74 60.01 -55.27
N TRP A 1096 24.93 58.90 -54.56
CA TRP A 1096 25.69 58.89 -53.29
C TRP A 1096 26.47 57.60 -53.07
N GLU A 1097 27.50 57.69 -52.23
CA GLU A 1097 28.23 56.52 -51.76
C GLU A 1097 27.41 55.72 -50.73
N PRO A 1098 27.45 54.37 -50.75
CA PRO A 1098 26.67 53.57 -49.83
C PRO A 1098 27.00 53.84 -48.35
N ALA A 1099 25.96 53.99 -47.54
CA ALA A 1099 26.05 53.83 -46.10
C ALA A 1099 26.33 52.35 -45.73
N SER A 1100 26.66 52.12 -44.46
CA SER A 1100 26.85 50.79 -43.90
C SER A 1100 26.24 50.66 -42.51
N ASP A 1101 25.72 49.47 -42.21
CA ASP A 1101 25.24 49.04 -40.90
C ASP A 1101 25.64 47.57 -40.68
N PRO A 1102 26.50 47.27 -39.68
CA PRO A 1102 27.00 45.91 -39.48
C PRO A 1102 26.03 44.98 -38.73
N HIS A 1103 24.99 45.51 -38.09
CA HIS A 1103 24.18 44.76 -37.12
C HIS A 1103 22.83 44.33 -37.70
N SER A 1104 22.03 45.27 -38.18
CA SER A 1104 20.73 45.01 -38.82
C SER A 1104 20.74 45.17 -40.33
N GLY A 1105 21.84 45.69 -40.90
CA GLY A 1105 21.97 45.96 -42.33
C GLY A 1105 21.10 47.16 -42.74
N LEU A 1106 21.15 47.54 -44.02
CA LEU A 1106 20.34 48.65 -44.52
C LEU A 1106 18.95 48.19 -44.94
N LEU A 1107 17.93 48.96 -44.55
CA LEU A 1107 16.55 48.79 -45.00
C LEU A 1107 16.26 49.65 -46.23
N GLU A 1108 16.60 50.94 -46.19
CA GLU A 1108 16.34 51.90 -47.26
C GLU A 1108 17.16 53.20 -47.11
N TYR A 1109 17.25 53.99 -48.17
CA TYR A 1109 17.62 55.40 -48.14
C TYR A 1109 16.39 56.30 -48.22
N GLU A 1110 16.48 57.48 -47.62
CA GLU A 1110 15.54 58.58 -47.78
C GLU A 1110 16.29 59.80 -48.34
N TYR A 1111 15.67 60.52 -49.28
CA TYR A 1111 16.19 61.80 -49.78
C TYR A 1111 15.28 62.97 -49.39
N ALA A 1112 15.85 64.17 -49.29
CA ALA A 1112 15.15 65.44 -49.14
C ALA A 1112 15.82 66.50 -50.03
N ILE A 1113 15.09 67.57 -50.33
CA ILE A 1113 15.62 68.70 -51.11
C ILE A 1113 15.30 70.00 -50.39
N GLY A 1114 16.29 70.86 -50.26
CA GLY A 1114 16.17 72.18 -49.65
C GLY A 1114 16.80 73.29 -50.46
N THR A 1115 16.43 74.54 -50.17
CA THR A 1115 17.09 75.74 -50.72
C THR A 1115 18.39 76.12 -49.99
N ALA A 1116 18.69 75.46 -48.87
CA ALA A 1116 19.95 75.54 -48.14
C ALA A 1116 20.36 74.16 -47.61
N PRO A 1117 21.65 73.91 -47.31
CA PRO A 1117 22.07 72.67 -46.66
C PRO A 1117 21.32 72.47 -45.34
N GLY A 1118 20.72 71.30 -45.14
CA GLY A 1118 19.98 70.97 -43.91
C GLY A 1118 18.50 71.34 -43.91
N THR A 1119 17.98 72.05 -44.93
CA THR A 1119 16.56 72.37 -45.03
C THR A 1119 15.81 71.37 -45.91
N THR A 1120 14.54 71.13 -45.63
CA THR A 1120 13.68 70.22 -46.42
C THR A 1120 12.45 70.94 -46.97
N ASP A 1121 12.63 72.22 -47.32
CA ASP A 1121 11.57 73.16 -47.69
C ASP A 1121 11.05 72.97 -49.13
N VAL A 1122 11.73 72.14 -49.94
CA VAL A 1122 11.31 71.81 -51.32
C VAL A 1122 10.71 70.41 -51.38
N VAL A 1123 11.43 69.41 -50.85
CA VAL A 1123 10.96 68.03 -50.72
C VAL A 1123 11.32 67.52 -49.32
N GLY A 1124 10.31 67.08 -48.57
CA GLY A 1124 10.50 66.39 -47.30
C GLY A 1124 11.13 65.00 -47.48
N TRP A 1125 11.67 64.45 -46.40
CA TRP A 1125 12.27 63.10 -46.40
C TRP A 1125 11.35 62.05 -47.05
N THR A 1126 11.82 61.47 -48.16
CA THR A 1126 11.07 60.54 -48.99
C THR A 1126 11.89 59.27 -49.23
N PRO A 1127 11.35 58.06 -48.92
CA PRO A 1127 12.05 56.80 -49.15
C PRO A 1127 12.29 56.50 -50.63
N VAL A 1128 13.44 55.90 -50.94
CA VAL A 1128 13.84 55.49 -52.31
C VAL A 1128 14.34 54.05 -52.39
N GLY A 1129 14.21 53.27 -51.32
CA GLY A 1129 14.75 51.92 -51.22
C GLY A 1129 16.28 51.91 -51.15
N LEU A 1130 16.92 50.82 -51.54
CA LEU A 1130 18.38 50.63 -51.43
C LEU A 1130 19.17 51.13 -52.66
N VAL A 1131 18.56 52.00 -53.48
CA VAL A 1131 19.26 52.63 -54.61
C VAL A 1131 20.30 53.62 -54.11
N THR A 1132 21.32 53.89 -54.92
CA THR A 1132 22.36 54.89 -54.64
C THR A 1132 22.28 56.10 -55.57
N SER A 1133 21.17 56.25 -56.30
CA SER A 1133 20.89 57.38 -57.18
C SER A 1133 19.39 57.56 -57.35
N TYR A 1134 18.91 58.80 -57.41
CA TYR A 1134 17.49 59.10 -57.59
C TYR A 1134 17.25 60.42 -58.34
N THR A 1135 16.20 60.45 -59.17
CA THR A 1135 15.72 61.66 -59.87
C THR A 1135 14.31 61.99 -59.40
N ARG A 1136 14.12 63.19 -58.84
CA ARG A 1136 12.82 63.72 -58.45
C ARG A 1136 12.27 64.64 -59.54
N THR A 1137 11.18 64.21 -60.17
CA THR A 1137 10.43 64.97 -61.17
C THR A 1137 9.23 65.71 -60.56
N GLY A 1138 8.65 66.65 -61.31
CA GLY A 1138 7.46 67.42 -60.90
C GLY A 1138 7.74 68.54 -59.89
N LEU A 1139 8.98 69.05 -59.87
CA LEU A 1139 9.38 70.21 -59.07
C LEU A 1139 9.04 71.52 -59.79
N THR A 1140 9.03 72.63 -59.07
CA THR A 1140 8.96 73.98 -59.63
C THR A 1140 10.17 74.74 -59.11
N LEU A 1141 11.24 74.77 -59.91
CA LEU A 1141 12.50 75.39 -59.52
C LEU A 1141 12.52 76.88 -59.88
N VAL A 1142 13.12 77.69 -59.02
CA VAL A 1142 13.26 79.15 -59.18
C VAL A 1142 14.60 79.45 -59.82
N ASP A 1143 14.58 80.22 -60.91
CA ASP A 1143 15.79 80.59 -61.63
C ASP A 1143 16.80 81.31 -60.72
N GLY A 1144 18.06 80.86 -60.74
CA GLY A 1144 19.14 81.36 -59.90
C GLY A 1144 19.18 80.81 -58.46
N GLN A 1145 18.24 79.93 -58.07
CA GLN A 1145 18.25 79.28 -56.75
C GLN A 1145 19.14 78.03 -56.76
N THR A 1146 19.98 77.90 -55.73
CA THR A 1146 20.74 76.66 -55.44
C THR A 1146 19.90 75.72 -54.57
N TYR A 1147 19.86 74.45 -54.94
CA TYR A 1147 19.15 73.38 -54.26
C TYR A 1147 20.12 72.32 -53.76
N TYR A 1148 19.85 71.72 -52.61
CA TYR A 1148 20.73 70.75 -51.96
C TYR A 1148 19.99 69.43 -51.75
N PHE A 1149 20.59 68.31 -52.15
CA PHE A 1149 20.10 66.97 -51.85
C PHE A 1149 20.59 66.51 -50.49
N GLY A 1150 19.67 66.21 -49.58
CA GLY A 1150 19.97 65.50 -48.34
C GLY A 1150 19.68 64.01 -48.54
N VAL A 1151 20.60 63.14 -48.14
CA VAL A 1151 20.40 61.68 -48.13
C VAL A 1151 20.72 61.14 -46.76
N ARG A 1152 19.85 60.27 -46.24
CA ARG A 1152 20.10 59.51 -45.01
C ARG A 1152 19.69 58.05 -45.18
N ALA A 1153 20.30 57.16 -44.40
CA ALA A 1153 19.99 55.74 -44.42
C ALA A 1153 19.12 55.34 -43.22
N ARG A 1154 18.27 54.33 -43.41
CA ARG A 1154 17.53 53.62 -42.37
C ARG A 1154 18.03 52.19 -42.31
N ASN A 1155 18.36 51.68 -41.12
CA ASN A 1155 18.79 50.29 -40.96
C ASN A 1155 17.60 49.33 -40.75
N GLY A 1156 17.88 48.03 -40.72
CA GLY A 1156 16.89 46.97 -40.51
C GLY A 1156 16.17 47.05 -39.16
N ALA A 1157 16.81 47.68 -38.16
CA ALA A 1157 16.23 47.98 -36.86
C ALA A 1157 15.34 49.24 -36.83
N GLY A 1158 15.24 49.96 -37.95
CA GLY A 1158 14.40 51.14 -38.13
C GLY A 1158 15.03 52.46 -37.68
N LEU A 1159 16.30 52.43 -37.24
CA LEU A 1159 17.05 53.62 -36.82
C LEU A 1159 17.51 54.42 -38.04
N LEU A 1160 17.44 55.75 -37.93
CA LEU A 1160 17.85 56.69 -38.98
C LEU A 1160 19.26 57.21 -38.69
N GLY A 1161 20.15 57.04 -39.67
CA GLY A 1161 21.48 57.63 -39.65
C GLY A 1161 21.47 59.14 -39.85
N PRO A 1162 22.60 59.81 -39.59
CA PRO A 1162 22.75 61.22 -39.90
C PRO A 1162 22.59 61.48 -41.42
N ALA A 1163 22.04 62.64 -41.76
CA ALA A 1163 21.90 63.06 -43.15
C ALA A 1163 23.19 63.65 -43.68
N GLN A 1164 23.58 63.25 -44.89
CA GLN A 1164 24.64 63.89 -45.67
C GLN A 1164 23.99 64.76 -46.76
N TRP A 1165 24.52 65.96 -46.97
CA TRP A 1165 24.00 66.90 -47.96
C TRP A 1165 24.99 67.08 -49.11
N SER A 1166 24.49 67.26 -50.33
CA SER A 1166 25.31 67.68 -51.47
C SER A 1166 25.83 69.11 -51.27
N ASN A 1167 26.76 69.54 -52.14
CA ASN A 1167 27.31 70.90 -52.12
C ASN A 1167 26.45 71.92 -52.90
N GLY A 1168 25.42 71.45 -53.62
CA GLY A 1168 24.33 72.25 -54.15
C GLY A 1168 24.37 72.41 -55.66
N ILE A 1169 23.20 72.26 -56.28
CA ILE A 1169 22.98 72.44 -57.72
C ILE A 1169 22.10 73.65 -58.00
N THR A 1170 22.57 74.56 -58.86
CA THR A 1170 21.85 75.79 -59.20
C THR A 1170 20.96 75.58 -60.41
N TYR A 1171 19.65 75.88 -60.29
CA TYR A 1171 18.77 75.89 -61.46
C TYR A 1171 18.95 77.19 -62.24
N VAL A 1172 19.25 77.06 -63.53
CA VAL A 1172 19.36 78.18 -64.47
C VAL A 1172 18.39 77.93 -65.61
N ALA A 1173 17.33 78.74 -65.69
CA ALA A 1173 16.26 78.60 -66.66
C ALA A 1173 16.78 78.77 -68.10
N ASP A 1174 16.46 77.82 -68.97
CA ASP A 1174 16.74 77.93 -70.40
C ASP A 1174 15.82 79.01 -71.03
N PRO A 1175 16.34 80.03 -71.74
CA PRO A 1175 15.55 81.15 -72.28
C PRO A 1175 14.41 80.82 -73.27
N LEU A 1176 14.12 79.55 -73.55
CA LEU A 1176 13.31 79.10 -74.69
C LEU A 1176 11.89 78.62 -74.38
N THR A 1177 11.41 78.62 -73.13
CA THR A 1177 10.09 78.03 -72.78
C THR A 1177 8.97 79.02 -72.42
N SER A 1178 9.11 80.32 -72.69
CA SER A 1178 8.03 81.32 -72.50
C SER A 1178 7.43 81.83 -73.81
N SER A 1179 6.60 81.05 -74.51
CA SER A 1179 5.55 81.62 -75.38
C SER A 1179 4.49 80.58 -75.76
N THR A 1180 3.38 80.53 -75.02
CA THR A 1180 2.10 80.05 -75.55
C THR A 1180 1.31 81.27 -75.98
N ASP A 1181 1.34 81.63 -77.26
CA ASP A 1181 0.29 82.45 -77.85
C ASP A 1181 -0.26 81.79 -79.11
N SER A 1182 -1.55 81.50 -79.04
CA SER A 1182 -2.34 80.81 -80.06
C SER A 1182 -2.86 81.85 -81.05
N GLY A 1183 -2.22 81.97 -82.22
CA GLY A 1183 -2.66 82.82 -83.32
C GLY A 1183 -2.41 82.17 -84.67
N SER A 1184 -3.48 81.97 -85.44
CA SER A 1184 -3.52 81.39 -86.78
C SER A 1184 -2.52 82.00 -87.78
N PHE A 1185 -1.71 81.17 -88.43
CA PHE A 1185 -0.88 81.58 -89.57
C PHE A 1185 -1.57 81.34 -90.94
N PRO A 1186 -1.49 82.27 -91.90
CA PRO A 1186 -2.12 82.18 -93.21
C PRO A 1186 -1.32 81.34 -94.23
N THR A 1187 -2.05 80.75 -95.17
CA THR A 1187 -1.63 79.80 -96.20
C THR A 1187 -1.02 80.47 -97.45
N VAL A 1188 0.23 80.96 -97.39
CA VAL A 1188 1.01 81.33 -98.60
C VAL A 1188 2.43 80.76 -98.52
N GLU A 1189 2.76 79.89 -99.48
CA GLU A 1189 3.98 79.06 -99.54
C GLU A 1189 5.32 79.82 -99.74
N SER A 1190 5.32 81.15 -99.86
CA SER A 1190 6.51 81.93 -100.25
C SER A 1190 7.33 82.56 -99.12
N HIS A 1191 7.03 82.27 -97.84
CA HIS A 1191 7.69 82.91 -96.68
C HIS A 1191 8.24 81.92 -95.64
N ARG A 1192 8.50 80.66 -96.01
CA ARG A 1192 9.07 79.67 -95.07
C ARG A 1192 10.60 79.65 -95.14
N PRO A 1193 11.29 79.67 -93.98
CA PRO A 1193 12.73 79.47 -93.95
C PRO A 1193 13.08 78.10 -94.54
N HIS A 1194 14.17 78.04 -95.29
CA HIS A 1194 14.69 76.81 -95.85
C HIS A 1194 16.21 76.78 -95.72
N LEU A 1195 16.75 75.59 -95.49
CA LEU A 1195 18.16 75.37 -95.25
C LEU A 1195 18.79 74.47 -96.32
N TYR A 1196 20.03 74.79 -96.70
CA TYR A 1196 20.77 74.02 -97.68
C TYR A 1196 22.30 74.21 -97.51
N PRO A 1197 23.13 73.20 -97.82
CA PRO A 1197 22.76 71.82 -98.07
C PRO A 1197 22.30 71.12 -96.77
N ASN A 1198 21.45 70.10 -96.88
CA ASN A 1198 21.10 69.20 -95.80
C ASN A 1198 21.04 67.78 -96.37
N PRO A 1199 21.98 66.87 -96.04
CA PRO A 1199 23.04 67.01 -95.02
C PRO A 1199 24.12 68.06 -95.32
N ALA A 1200 24.73 68.62 -94.27
CA ALA A 1200 25.77 69.66 -94.30
C ALA A 1200 27.10 69.15 -93.70
N SER A 1201 28.24 69.62 -94.20
CA SER A 1201 29.57 69.19 -93.71
C SER A 1201 30.35 70.34 -93.06
N ALA A 1202 30.66 71.41 -93.76
CA ALA A 1202 31.44 72.54 -93.19
C ALA A 1202 30.57 73.72 -92.77
N TYR A 1203 29.42 73.92 -93.40
CA TYR A 1203 28.50 75.02 -93.13
C TYR A 1203 27.08 74.67 -93.62
N VAL A 1204 26.07 75.36 -93.10
CA VAL A 1204 24.70 75.36 -93.62
C VAL A 1204 24.30 76.79 -93.97
N VAL A 1205 23.59 76.97 -95.08
CA VAL A 1205 23.01 78.25 -95.49
C VAL A 1205 21.53 78.23 -95.12
N ILE A 1206 21.06 79.32 -94.54
CA ILE A 1206 19.70 79.47 -94.05
C ILE A 1206 19.10 80.68 -94.76
N ALA A 1207 18.03 80.46 -95.52
CA ALA A 1207 17.21 81.54 -96.06
C ALA A 1207 16.19 81.97 -95.01
N LEU A 1208 16.14 83.28 -94.72
CA LEU A 1208 15.37 83.84 -93.63
C LEU A 1208 14.05 84.46 -94.12
N PRO A 1209 12.97 84.38 -93.33
CA PRO A 1209 11.76 85.17 -93.57
C PRO A 1209 12.03 86.66 -93.30
N ASP A 1210 11.16 87.52 -93.84
CA ASP A 1210 11.36 88.97 -93.91
C ASP A 1210 11.44 89.69 -92.54
N ASP A 1211 11.07 89.02 -91.45
CA ASP A 1211 10.95 89.51 -90.08
C ASP A 1211 11.96 88.87 -89.10
N ALA A 1212 12.91 88.08 -89.57
CA ALA A 1212 13.86 87.38 -88.71
C ALA A 1212 15.11 88.21 -88.35
N ASP A 1213 15.22 88.64 -87.09
CA ASP A 1213 16.38 89.41 -86.58
C ASP A 1213 17.58 88.55 -86.15
N ALA A 1214 17.35 87.28 -85.80
CA ALA A 1214 18.38 86.37 -85.33
C ALA A 1214 18.04 84.89 -85.59
N VAL A 1215 19.09 84.08 -85.67
CA VAL A 1215 19.03 82.65 -85.97
C VAL A 1215 19.87 81.89 -84.96
N TYR A 1216 19.34 80.78 -84.46
CA TYR A 1216 19.98 79.96 -83.43
C TYR A 1216 20.23 78.56 -83.96
N LEU A 1217 21.47 78.09 -83.92
CA LEU A 1217 21.79 76.68 -84.02
C LEU A 1217 21.55 76.04 -82.66
N ILE A 1218 20.72 75.00 -82.63
CA ILE A 1218 20.41 74.23 -81.42
C ILE A 1218 20.69 72.73 -81.63
N ASP A 1219 21.02 72.01 -80.55
CA ASP A 1219 21.09 70.54 -80.57
C ASP A 1219 19.69 69.90 -80.55
N THR A 1220 19.62 68.56 -80.59
CA THR A 1220 18.33 67.83 -80.54
C THR A 1220 17.60 67.97 -79.21
N GLN A 1221 18.28 68.44 -78.15
CA GLN A 1221 17.72 68.72 -76.83
C GLN A 1221 17.30 70.19 -76.67
N GLY A 1222 17.50 71.03 -77.69
CA GLY A 1222 17.08 72.44 -77.69
C GLY A 1222 18.13 73.43 -77.21
N ARG A 1223 19.34 72.98 -76.83
CA ARG A 1223 20.40 73.85 -76.31
C ARG A 1223 21.01 74.69 -77.42
N ILE A 1224 21.14 76.00 -77.20
CA ILE A 1224 21.75 76.92 -78.16
C ILE A 1224 23.26 76.67 -78.25
N LEU A 1225 23.71 76.18 -79.40
CA LEU A 1225 25.11 75.95 -79.73
C LEU A 1225 25.76 77.19 -80.35
N GLN A 1226 24.99 77.98 -81.10
CA GLN A 1226 25.48 79.21 -81.73
C GLN A 1226 24.32 80.17 -82.02
N LYS A 1227 24.52 81.46 -81.78
CA LYS A 1227 23.61 82.55 -82.20
C LYS A 1227 24.24 83.34 -83.34
N LEU A 1228 23.47 83.60 -84.39
CA LEU A 1228 23.83 84.51 -85.47
C LEU A 1228 22.81 85.66 -85.53
N VAL A 1229 23.31 86.90 -85.52
CA VAL A 1229 22.50 88.09 -85.81
C VAL A 1229 22.56 88.30 -87.33
N ALA A 1230 21.42 88.41 -88.01
CA ALA A 1230 21.35 88.39 -89.46
C ALA A 1230 20.82 89.73 -90.02
N PRO A 1231 21.66 90.56 -90.66
CA PRO A 1231 21.20 91.79 -91.31
C PRO A 1231 20.64 91.58 -92.74
N ASP A 1232 20.88 90.41 -93.35
CA ASP A 1232 20.60 90.12 -94.76
C ASP A 1232 19.73 88.84 -94.92
N ARG A 1233 18.97 88.72 -96.03
CA ARG A 1233 17.94 87.66 -96.26
C ARG A 1233 18.45 86.20 -96.33
N THR A 1234 19.76 85.98 -96.28
CA THR A 1234 20.38 84.64 -96.23
C THR A 1234 21.62 84.68 -95.35
N CYS A 1235 21.76 83.76 -94.39
CA CYS A 1235 22.93 83.66 -93.53
C CYS A 1235 23.64 82.30 -93.68
N ARG A 1236 24.97 82.32 -93.53
CA ARG A 1236 25.82 81.12 -93.62
C ARG A 1236 26.40 80.83 -92.25
N LEU A 1237 26.09 79.66 -91.71
CA LEU A 1237 26.49 79.23 -90.37
C LEU A 1237 27.56 78.15 -90.47
N SER A 1238 28.72 78.37 -89.83
CA SER A 1238 29.81 77.39 -89.78
C SER A 1238 29.45 76.23 -88.85
N LEU A 1239 29.87 75.02 -89.21
CA LEU A 1239 29.66 73.80 -88.44
C LEU A 1239 30.99 73.16 -88.00
N GLU A 1240 32.11 73.88 -88.15
CA GLU A 1240 33.41 73.43 -87.68
C GLU A 1240 33.41 73.26 -86.16
N GLY A 1241 33.95 72.14 -85.69
CA GLY A 1241 34.01 71.78 -84.27
C GLY A 1241 32.79 71.02 -83.73
N LEU A 1242 31.72 70.88 -84.51
CA LEU A 1242 30.55 70.09 -84.12
C LEU A 1242 30.70 68.61 -84.53
N PRO A 1243 30.39 67.64 -83.64
CA PRO A 1243 30.38 66.22 -84.00
C PRO A 1243 29.27 65.90 -85.01
N ALA A 1244 29.46 64.83 -85.79
CA ALA A 1244 28.45 64.32 -86.72
C ALA A 1244 27.15 63.98 -85.97
N GLY A 1245 26.00 64.42 -86.49
CA GLY A 1245 24.73 64.31 -85.77
C GLY A 1245 23.61 65.16 -86.36
N VAL A 1246 22.41 65.08 -85.76
CA VAL A 1246 21.27 65.91 -86.12
C VAL A 1246 21.31 67.20 -85.30
N TYR A 1247 21.11 68.34 -85.95
CA TYR A 1247 21.00 69.65 -85.33
C TYR A 1247 19.74 70.35 -85.84
N ARG A 1248 19.30 71.44 -85.19
CA ARG A 1248 18.18 72.24 -85.68
C ARG A 1248 18.56 73.71 -85.76
N ILE A 1249 17.96 74.40 -86.72
CA ILE A 1249 17.98 75.85 -86.82
C ILE A 1249 16.66 76.38 -86.28
N TRP A 1250 16.72 77.18 -85.23
CA TRP A 1250 15.58 77.83 -84.63
C TRP A 1250 15.60 79.33 -84.91
N ILE A 1251 14.45 79.84 -85.36
CA ILE A 1251 14.19 81.26 -85.57
C ILE A 1251 12.97 81.59 -84.70
N PRO A 1252 13.05 82.56 -83.77
CA PRO A 1252 11.92 82.91 -82.93
C PRO A 1252 10.67 83.21 -83.76
N GLY A 1253 9.53 82.60 -83.40
CA GLY A 1253 8.27 82.70 -84.15
C GLY A 1253 8.06 81.65 -85.26
N TYR A 1254 9.07 80.81 -85.55
CA TYR A 1254 9.01 79.77 -86.59
C TYR A 1254 9.34 78.36 -86.06
N GLU A 1255 8.87 77.33 -86.76
CA GLU A 1255 9.20 75.92 -86.47
C GLU A 1255 10.71 75.66 -86.68
N ALA A 1256 11.35 74.94 -85.75
CA ALA A 1256 12.77 74.64 -85.83
C ALA A 1256 13.06 73.64 -86.96
N LEU A 1257 13.98 74.00 -87.87
CA LEU A 1257 14.30 73.22 -89.06
C LEU A 1257 15.46 72.26 -88.78
N PRO A 1258 15.26 70.93 -88.88
CA PRO A 1258 16.34 69.97 -88.65
C PRO A 1258 17.28 69.85 -89.86
N PHE A 1259 18.57 69.65 -89.58
CA PHE A 1259 19.55 69.23 -90.57
C PHE A 1259 20.57 68.26 -90.00
N VAL A 1260 21.20 67.48 -90.88
CA VAL A 1260 22.20 66.48 -90.50
C VAL A 1260 23.60 67.02 -90.79
N LYS A 1261 24.46 67.06 -89.76
CA LYS A 1261 25.91 67.26 -89.89
C LYS A 1261 26.58 65.92 -90.18
N LEU A 1262 27.26 65.83 -91.32
CA LEU A 1262 28.12 64.68 -91.67
C LEU A 1262 29.42 64.66 -90.86
#